data_AF-A0A1V4RL97-F1
#
_entry.id   AF-A0A1V4RL97-F1
#
_cell.length_a   1.000
_cell.length_b   1.000
_cell.length_c   1.000
_cell.angle_alpha   90.00
_cell.angle_beta   90.00
_cell.angle_gamma   90.00
#
_symmetry.space_group_name_H-M   'P 1'
#
loop_
_entity.id
_entity.type
_entity.pdbx_description
1 polymer ?
#
loop_
_entity_poly.entity_id
_entity_poly.type
_entity_poly.pdbx_seq_one_letter_code
_entity_poly.pdbx_strand_id
1 'polypeptide(L)'
;MDWSAGEIAVNLTTTSTLNLTGDAPKILNGHQITHTGDAHWNGNGDFRMQNGAVFQNQAGASFDIQTAADLEVNVGTATFNNLGQFTKTLGGGQTVIGCVFNNYGLVSIFGGQLIFDRGGLQSGNFAGGPTTVLEFSGAGAVYDFQSGSVINASGDVEFSAGTVNFAGTYTVGGKTYISGGTLNFQVDNSINDLGLSDGIIEGDGNVTVSGKFDWTGGFIQGNGGFTVNGTFNISGYDYKDLKGRTLSNSATCTRSGTGRLRLHEGAVFHNKSGANFTIQNDQVLDLYIGGATFLNEGTVTKSSGGGSTSFEVSFNNRGSVQIQSGKIRLTTGSDSSATYDISSGATLQIYAGTTHRMDDVTISGSGDFDVFGGTLEASGKGVNINASTAFKLSATSSGIDGDGPLTVNGTFQWDAGQIAGSDTIFVNGDLTISGPIRRTITQCVLVNKGSATWSGDGSFRMQGGAEFINDAGGSFDIQNDELLDSYSGGGTFNNFGTVSKSAGSGTTTVEVPFHNSGNLIILSGEIRFTGNLENRVDGTIEGTGTLDVSGSQFTNDGTVSPGPSTGVFTVNSDYHHSSTASLNIELGGNAPGSEYDQLDISQAAILDGLLNNSLVGGFTPAEGDSFEIMHYGALSGWFQQIIGANVGGGIKLIPHYFPAVLILIAVDTVNHPPVAVNDSLFTDEDTDNLVNVLRNDYDVDGDSISIVGHSTSIYGTVIQISDSSLAYYPAPDFFGSDTFSYIISDGRGGRDTATVYVTVSPVNDPPSLDSIPNVTFSEDDSAKLKLNQYVFDVNNDTINMKFTAEVISARAGTSGAEQTRANKFPAGNRLEETAPSQSGENDLPFSNRHRRSANCHRFAHPHRHLYRYHRFQRYF
;
A
#
# COMPACT_ATOMS: atom_id res chain seq x y z
N MET A 1 56.60 52.53 23.70
CA MET A 1 56.86 51.58 24.80
C MET A 1 57.26 50.26 24.17
N ASP A 2 58.38 49.68 24.59
CA ASP A 2 58.80 48.36 24.13
C ASP A 2 58.53 47.34 25.26
N TRP A 3 57.65 46.39 25.00
CA TRP A 3 57.24 45.35 25.95
C TRP A 3 57.72 44.00 25.45
N SER A 4 58.92 43.60 25.91
CA SER A 4 59.57 42.36 25.47
C SER A 4 59.28 41.14 26.34
N ALA A 5 58.94 41.35 27.61
CA ALA A 5 58.61 40.33 28.59
C ALA A 5 57.92 40.94 29.83
N GLY A 6 57.32 40.10 30.67
CA GLY A 6 56.92 40.45 32.02
C GLY A 6 55.48 40.95 32.17
N GLU A 7 55.12 41.32 33.39
CA GLU A 7 53.75 41.65 33.79
C GLU A 7 53.52 43.16 33.94
N ILE A 8 52.42 43.65 33.40
CA ILE A 8 51.84 44.97 33.67
C ILE A 8 50.65 44.76 34.61
N ALA A 9 50.82 45.22 35.85
CA ALA A 9 49.80 45.18 36.91
C ALA A 9 49.34 46.59 37.31
N VAL A 10 49.15 47.48 36.32
CA VAL A 10 48.63 48.84 36.50
C VAL A 10 47.82 49.27 35.27
N ASN A 11 46.91 50.24 35.44
CA ASN A 11 46.28 50.89 34.29
C ASN A 11 47.29 51.74 33.53
N LEU A 12 47.31 51.63 32.21
CA LEU A 12 48.28 52.28 31.35
C LEU A 12 47.59 52.99 30.17
N THR A 13 48.08 54.16 29.79
CA THR A 13 47.68 54.84 28.56
C THR A 13 48.89 55.00 27.65
N THR A 14 48.79 54.54 26.41
CA THR A 14 49.86 54.62 25.40
C THR A 14 49.40 55.48 24.22
N THR A 15 50.08 56.61 24.00
CA THR A 15 49.68 57.62 23.00
C THR A 15 50.55 57.63 21.74
N SER A 16 51.65 56.86 21.74
CA SER A 16 52.56 56.68 20.60
C SER A 16 52.77 55.19 20.35
N THR A 17 53.89 54.76 19.79
CA THR A 17 54.12 53.36 19.41
C THR A 17 54.20 52.41 20.62
N LEU A 18 53.49 51.28 20.56
CA LEU A 18 53.58 50.16 21.50
C LEU A 18 54.14 48.93 20.77
N ASN A 19 55.39 48.56 21.04
CA ASN A 19 56.00 47.38 20.41
C ASN A 19 55.95 46.18 21.37
N LEU A 20 55.31 45.09 20.94
CA LEU A 20 55.32 43.80 21.64
C LEU A 20 56.36 42.90 20.97
N THR A 21 57.55 42.81 21.58
CA THR A 21 58.75 42.16 21.00
C THR A 21 59.18 40.92 21.80
N GLY A 22 60.14 40.14 21.32
CA GLY A 22 60.72 39.02 22.08
C GLY A 22 59.82 37.78 22.22
N ASP A 23 60.40 36.68 22.69
CA ASP A 23 59.78 35.34 22.74
C ASP A 23 59.10 35.03 24.08
N ALA A 24 59.30 35.86 25.11
CA ALA A 24 58.66 35.68 26.40
C ALA A 24 57.20 36.19 26.38
N PRO A 25 56.29 35.62 27.19
CA PRO A 25 54.94 36.13 27.32
C PRO A 25 54.88 37.55 27.89
N LYS A 26 53.90 38.32 27.44
CA LYS A 26 53.56 39.66 27.90
C LYS A 26 52.26 39.56 28.66
N ILE A 27 52.27 39.89 29.96
CA ILE A 27 51.13 39.60 30.83
C ILE A 27 50.45 40.91 31.26
N LEU A 28 49.18 41.11 30.89
CA LEU A 28 48.31 42.14 31.45
C LEU A 28 47.37 41.48 32.47
N ASN A 29 47.46 41.86 33.73
CA ASN A 29 46.78 41.16 34.81
C ASN A 29 45.82 42.08 35.58
N GLY A 30 44.51 41.96 35.37
CA GLY A 30 43.49 42.69 36.13
C GLY A 30 43.41 44.20 35.89
N HIS A 31 44.09 44.72 34.86
CA HIS A 31 44.18 46.14 34.56
C HIS A 31 43.87 46.50 33.11
N GLN A 32 43.70 47.80 32.84
CA GLN A 32 43.36 48.32 31.52
C GLN A 32 44.56 48.96 30.81
N ILE A 33 44.77 48.64 29.54
CA ILE A 33 45.59 49.44 28.62
C ILE A 33 44.66 50.23 27.69
N THR A 34 44.83 51.55 27.62
CA THR A 34 44.18 52.43 26.65
C THR A 34 45.19 52.90 25.62
N HIS A 35 45.01 52.47 24.37
CA HIS A 35 45.93 52.74 23.28
C HIS A 35 45.31 53.69 22.24
N THR A 36 46.04 54.75 21.88
CA THR A 36 45.62 55.75 20.87
C THR A 36 46.63 55.92 19.73
N GLY A 37 47.66 55.07 19.65
CA GLY A 37 48.76 55.17 18.67
C GLY A 37 48.86 53.94 17.77
N ASP A 38 50.09 53.53 17.43
CA ASP A 38 50.34 52.31 16.65
C ASP A 38 50.94 51.21 17.53
N ALA A 39 50.32 50.03 17.54
CA ALA A 39 50.85 48.85 18.21
C ALA A 39 51.37 47.84 17.19
N HIS A 40 52.63 47.44 17.32
CA HIS A 40 53.27 46.41 16.49
C HIS A 40 53.64 45.22 17.34
N TRP A 41 53.06 44.06 17.04
CA TRP A 41 53.40 42.80 17.69
C TRP A 41 54.20 41.93 16.74
N ASN A 42 55.53 41.98 16.92
CA ASN A 42 56.51 41.27 16.11
C ASN A 42 57.31 40.20 16.90
N GLY A 43 57.07 40.07 18.20
CA GLY A 43 57.62 38.97 19.02
C GLY A 43 56.77 37.70 18.98
N ASN A 44 57.40 36.53 19.11
CA ASN A 44 56.70 35.24 19.11
C ASN A 44 56.04 34.88 20.45
N GLY A 45 56.36 35.61 21.53
CA GLY A 45 55.75 35.34 22.83
C GLY A 45 54.30 35.86 22.90
N ASP A 46 53.41 35.04 23.45
CA ASP A 46 51.98 35.31 23.60
C ASP A 46 51.68 36.60 24.38
N PHE A 47 50.56 37.23 24.05
CA PHE A 47 50.00 38.32 24.83
C PHE A 47 48.91 37.75 25.74
N ARG A 48 49.22 37.63 27.03
CA ARG A 48 48.33 37.07 28.05
C ARG A 48 47.54 38.16 28.75
N MET A 49 46.22 38.15 28.60
CA MET A 49 45.31 39.01 29.35
C MET A 49 44.56 38.17 30.39
N GLN A 50 44.61 38.53 31.67
CA GLN A 50 44.07 37.69 32.75
C GLN A 50 43.33 38.52 33.82
N ASN A 51 42.50 37.85 34.63
CA ASN A 51 41.86 38.39 35.82
C ASN A 51 41.04 39.69 35.61
N GLY A 52 40.34 39.82 34.49
CA GLY A 52 39.52 40.99 34.16
C GLY A 52 40.28 42.08 33.39
N ALA A 53 41.45 41.75 32.83
CA ALA A 53 42.22 42.67 32.01
C ALA A 53 41.45 43.19 30.79
N VAL A 54 41.67 44.46 30.45
CA VAL A 54 41.01 45.13 29.33
C VAL A 54 42.03 45.81 28.42
N PHE A 55 41.94 45.58 27.12
CA PHE A 55 42.71 46.34 26.12
C PHE A 55 41.75 47.18 25.28
N GLN A 56 41.98 48.49 25.23
CA GLN A 56 41.16 49.46 24.51
C GLN A 56 41.97 50.03 23.33
N ASN A 57 41.75 49.50 22.13
CA ASN A 57 42.30 50.07 20.89
C ASN A 57 41.35 51.18 20.40
N GLN A 58 41.70 52.45 20.66
CA GLN A 58 40.81 53.59 20.43
C GLN A 58 40.63 53.90 18.94
N ALA A 59 39.62 54.71 18.62
CA ALA A 59 39.41 55.18 17.25
C ALA A 59 40.66 55.91 16.73
N GLY A 60 41.10 55.57 15.52
CA GLY A 60 42.32 56.08 14.90
C GLY A 60 43.62 55.38 15.33
N ALA A 61 43.57 54.47 16.31
CA ALA A 61 44.72 53.64 16.69
C ALA A 61 44.81 52.37 15.83
N SER A 62 46.01 51.79 15.76
CA SER A 62 46.27 50.52 15.06
C SER A 62 46.84 49.46 16.01
N PHE A 63 46.44 48.21 15.83
CA PHE A 63 47.02 47.05 16.50
C PHE A 63 47.33 45.98 15.45
N ASP A 64 48.60 45.80 15.14
CA ASP A 64 49.08 44.93 14.06
C ASP A 64 49.85 43.72 14.61
N ILE A 65 49.34 42.53 14.33
CA ILE A 65 49.94 41.24 14.62
C ILE A 65 50.77 40.80 13.41
N GLN A 66 52.07 40.69 13.61
CA GLN A 66 53.07 40.35 12.59
C GLN A 66 53.67 38.95 12.82
N THR A 67 53.08 38.17 13.73
CA THR A 67 53.53 36.82 14.12
C THR A 67 52.35 35.83 14.13
N ALA A 68 52.63 34.60 14.57
CA ALA A 68 51.63 33.56 14.86
C ALA A 68 51.41 33.38 16.37
N ALA A 69 51.74 34.40 17.19
CA ALA A 69 51.54 34.36 18.63
C ALA A 69 50.07 34.61 18.99
N ASP A 70 49.64 34.07 20.14
CA ASP A 70 48.23 34.07 20.55
C ASP A 70 47.93 35.14 21.60
N LEU A 71 46.71 35.68 21.54
CA LEU A 71 46.15 36.51 22.60
C LEU A 71 45.44 35.59 23.60
N GLU A 72 46.17 35.13 24.60
CA GLU A 72 45.71 34.10 25.54
C GLU A 72 45.00 34.67 26.79
N VAL A 73 44.06 33.90 27.33
CA VAL A 73 43.45 34.14 28.65
C VAL A 73 43.62 32.89 29.51
N ASN A 74 44.62 32.88 30.38
CA ASN A 74 44.95 31.68 31.18
C ASN A 74 44.07 31.56 32.43
N VAL A 75 43.68 32.69 33.03
CA VAL A 75 42.91 32.74 34.27
C VAL A 75 41.94 33.92 34.23
N GLY A 76 40.72 33.70 34.71
CA GLY A 76 39.68 34.73 34.76
C GLY A 76 39.12 35.08 33.39
N THR A 77 38.66 36.32 33.24
CA THR A 77 38.13 36.86 31.97
C THR A 77 39.05 37.95 31.44
N ALA A 78 38.93 38.27 30.15
CA ALA A 78 39.58 39.43 29.57
C ALA A 78 38.76 39.96 28.39
N THR A 79 38.95 41.24 28.06
CA THR A 79 38.22 41.91 26.99
C THR A 79 39.14 42.76 26.14
N PHE A 80 39.10 42.55 24.82
CA PHE A 80 39.71 43.43 23.84
C PHE A 80 38.61 44.21 23.12
N ASN A 81 38.66 45.54 23.19
CA ASN A 81 37.74 46.43 22.50
C ASN A 81 38.49 47.11 21.35
N ASN A 82 38.04 46.86 20.13
CA ASN A 82 38.61 47.45 18.93
C ASN A 82 37.69 48.54 18.36
N LEU A 83 38.03 49.80 18.58
CA LEU A 83 37.40 50.95 17.92
C LEU A 83 38.23 51.46 16.73
N GLY A 84 39.52 51.10 16.68
CA GLY A 84 40.46 51.45 15.62
C GLY A 84 40.63 50.35 14.57
N GLN A 85 41.87 50.16 14.11
CA GLN A 85 42.24 49.11 13.18
C GLN A 85 42.94 47.97 13.93
N PHE A 86 42.47 46.73 13.75
CA PHE A 86 43.13 45.51 14.18
C PHE A 86 43.56 44.75 12.93
N THR A 87 44.84 44.40 12.82
CA THR A 87 45.40 43.83 11.59
C THR A 87 46.25 42.61 11.88
N LYS A 88 46.19 41.62 10.99
CA LYS A 88 47.20 40.55 10.88
C LYS A 88 47.89 40.71 9.53
N THR A 89 49.08 41.33 9.52
CA THR A 89 49.79 41.66 8.26
C THR A 89 50.66 40.52 7.74
N LEU A 90 51.33 39.75 8.61
CA LEU A 90 52.35 38.78 8.23
C LEU A 90 52.31 37.52 9.11
N GLY A 91 52.51 36.35 8.48
CA GLY A 91 52.53 35.04 9.12
C GLY A 91 51.54 34.07 8.48
N GLY A 92 52.05 33.01 7.85
CA GLY A 92 51.20 31.93 7.31
C GLY A 92 50.59 31.01 8.39
N GLY A 93 50.91 31.26 9.66
CA GLY A 93 50.40 30.52 10.80
C GLY A 93 49.08 31.06 11.34
N GLN A 94 48.50 30.28 12.25
CA GLN A 94 47.30 30.60 13.00
C GLN A 94 47.60 31.61 14.12
N THR A 95 46.65 32.49 14.42
CA THR A 95 46.61 33.32 15.63
C THR A 95 45.23 33.22 16.27
N VAL A 96 45.19 32.88 17.55
CA VAL A 96 43.98 32.75 18.35
C VAL A 96 43.77 33.99 19.22
N ILE A 97 42.55 34.53 19.17
CA ILE A 97 42.04 35.59 20.02
C ILE A 97 41.19 34.94 21.12
N GLY A 98 41.86 34.59 22.23
CA GLY A 98 41.31 33.84 23.36
C GLY A 98 40.59 34.69 24.41
N CYS A 99 40.27 35.96 24.13
CA CYS A 99 39.50 36.85 25.00
C CYS A 99 38.22 37.34 24.32
N VAL A 100 37.26 37.87 25.09
CA VAL A 100 36.06 38.50 24.50
C VAL A 100 36.51 39.65 23.60
N PHE A 101 36.14 39.60 22.33
CA PHE A 101 36.59 40.57 21.33
C PHE A 101 35.41 41.38 20.82
N ASN A 102 35.33 42.65 21.22
CA ASN A 102 34.31 43.56 20.72
C ASN A 102 34.88 44.39 19.57
N ASN A 103 34.32 44.24 18.37
CA ASN A 103 34.73 45.01 17.20
C ASN A 103 33.72 46.12 16.89
N TYR A 104 34.17 47.35 17.04
CA TYR A 104 33.47 48.56 16.61
C TYR A 104 34.17 49.25 15.42
N GLY A 105 35.41 48.85 15.13
CA GLY A 105 36.27 49.42 14.08
C GLY A 105 36.48 48.46 12.90
N LEU A 106 37.73 48.33 12.45
CA LEU A 106 38.11 47.46 11.33
C LEU A 106 39.01 46.32 11.80
N VAL A 107 38.70 45.10 11.37
CA VAL A 107 39.59 43.94 11.42
C VAL A 107 40.07 43.63 10.00
N SER A 108 41.37 43.47 9.78
CA SER A 108 41.95 43.17 8.47
C SER A 108 42.96 42.03 8.54
N ILE A 109 42.80 41.03 7.69
CA ILE A 109 43.68 39.86 7.61
C ILE A 109 44.35 39.87 6.24
N PHE A 110 45.68 39.93 6.20
CA PHE A 110 46.46 39.89 4.96
C PHE A 110 47.19 38.55 4.75
N GLY A 111 47.34 37.74 5.80
CA GLY A 111 47.96 36.42 5.72
C GLY A 111 47.60 35.51 6.89
N GLY A 112 47.59 34.19 6.64
CA GLY A 112 47.33 33.17 7.65
C GLY A 112 45.87 33.07 8.10
N GLN A 113 45.69 32.53 9.30
CA GLN A 113 44.38 32.29 9.91
C GLN A 113 44.25 33.13 11.18
N LEU A 114 43.11 33.81 11.35
CA LEU A 114 42.77 34.54 12.56
C LEU A 114 41.50 33.93 13.17
N ILE A 115 41.63 33.42 14.39
CA ILE A 115 40.58 32.67 15.09
C ILE A 115 40.07 33.50 16.27
N PHE A 116 38.76 33.64 16.40
CA PHE A 116 38.12 34.20 17.59
C PHE A 116 37.47 33.08 18.41
N ASP A 117 37.76 33.03 19.71
CA ASP A 117 37.40 31.88 20.57
C ASP A 117 36.48 32.22 21.75
N ARG A 118 36.14 33.49 21.99
CA ARG A 118 35.37 33.92 23.18
C ARG A 118 34.21 34.89 22.92
N GLY A 119 33.74 35.01 21.68
CA GLY A 119 32.56 35.82 21.38
C GLY A 119 32.81 37.32 21.44
N GLY A 120 31.73 38.09 21.45
CA GLY A 120 31.73 39.54 21.62
C GLY A 120 30.77 40.26 20.67
N LEU A 121 30.59 41.56 20.91
CA LEU A 121 29.74 42.43 20.12
C LEU A 121 30.46 42.92 18.86
N GLN A 122 29.84 42.79 17.70
CA GLN A 122 30.41 43.14 16.41
C GLN A 122 29.51 44.18 15.71
N SER A 123 29.92 45.44 15.74
CA SER A 123 29.30 46.52 14.96
C SER A 123 30.22 47.07 13.88
N GLY A 124 31.48 46.64 13.86
CA GLY A 124 32.50 47.02 12.90
C GLY A 124 32.61 46.08 11.70
N ASN A 125 33.69 46.26 10.93
CA ASN A 125 33.95 45.53 9.69
C ASN A 125 35.06 44.49 9.87
N PHE A 126 34.94 43.38 9.14
CA PHE A 126 35.96 42.35 8.99
C PHE A 126 36.32 42.23 7.51
N ALA A 127 37.62 42.23 7.22
CA ALA A 127 38.15 42.07 5.87
C ALA A 127 39.27 41.03 5.84
N GLY A 128 39.33 40.24 4.76
CA GLY A 128 40.33 39.20 4.55
C GLY A 128 40.81 39.13 3.10
N GLY A 129 42.11 38.91 2.91
CA GLY A 129 42.71 38.67 1.59
C GLY A 129 42.37 37.28 1.01
N PRO A 130 42.72 36.99 -0.25
CA PRO A 130 42.31 35.77 -0.96
C PRO A 130 42.88 34.46 -0.40
N THR A 131 43.94 34.53 0.42
CA THR A 131 44.62 33.36 1.01
C THR A 131 44.50 33.32 2.53
N THR A 132 43.49 33.99 3.08
CA THR A 132 43.31 34.12 4.53
C THR A 132 42.11 33.31 5.00
N VAL A 133 42.13 32.89 6.26
CA VAL A 133 40.98 32.26 6.94
C VAL A 133 40.58 33.13 8.13
N LEU A 134 39.31 33.53 8.17
CA LEU A 134 38.68 34.13 9.35
C LEU A 134 37.83 33.05 10.03
N GLU A 135 38.12 32.71 11.28
CA GLU A 135 37.42 31.62 11.98
C GLU A 135 36.76 32.08 13.28
N PHE A 136 35.57 31.53 13.55
CA PHE A 136 34.86 31.63 14.82
C PHE A 136 34.70 30.21 15.41
N SER A 137 35.39 29.94 16.54
CA SER A 137 35.59 28.57 17.05
C SER A 137 35.13 28.31 18.50
N GLY A 138 34.86 29.36 19.26
CA GLY A 138 34.62 29.25 20.70
C GLY A 138 33.37 28.45 21.08
N ALA A 139 33.52 27.28 21.73
CA ALA A 139 32.38 26.51 22.22
C ALA A 139 31.56 27.30 23.25
N GLY A 140 30.27 27.51 22.98
CA GLY A 140 29.37 28.34 23.80
C GLY A 140 29.62 29.85 23.71
N ALA A 141 30.56 30.30 22.88
CA ALA A 141 30.75 31.72 22.59
C ALA A 141 29.62 32.25 21.72
N VAL A 142 29.27 33.52 21.91
CA VAL A 142 28.27 34.23 21.10
C VAL A 142 28.92 35.44 20.43
N TYR A 143 28.82 35.51 19.11
CA TYR A 143 29.30 36.60 18.28
C TYR A 143 28.10 37.35 17.70
N ASP A 144 27.84 38.55 18.20
CA ASP A 144 26.64 39.31 17.84
C ASP A 144 26.97 40.39 16.81
N PHE A 145 26.76 40.08 15.54
CA PHE A 145 26.92 40.99 14.41
C PHE A 145 25.67 41.85 14.22
N GLN A 146 25.78 43.13 14.55
CA GLN A 146 24.70 44.12 14.44
C GLN A 146 24.46 44.56 12.99
N SER A 147 23.36 45.28 12.73
CA SER A 147 22.93 45.65 11.37
C SER A 147 23.93 46.47 10.56
N GLY A 148 24.84 47.20 11.22
CA GLY A 148 25.90 47.98 10.56
C GLY A 148 27.19 47.20 10.28
N SER A 149 27.29 45.96 10.77
CA SER A 149 28.50 45.14 10.61
C SER A 149 28.63 44.57 9.19
N VAL A 150 29.87 44.38 8.77
CA VAL A 150 30.18 43.83 7.44
C VAL A 150 31.28 42.77 7.55
N ILE A 151 31.06 41.62 6.93
CA ILE A 151 32.14 40.69 6.57
C ILE A 151 32.36 40.84 5.06
N ASN A 152 33.52 41.35 4.67
CA ASN A 152 33.94 41.50 3.28
C ASN A 152 35.31 40.81 3.07
N ALA A 153 35.29 39.50 2.85
CA ALA A 153 36.49 38.68 2.75
C ALA A 153 36.64 38.07 1.35
N SER A 154 37.82 38.16 0.76
CA SER A 154 38.14 37.44 -0.48
C SER A 154 38.55 35.99 -0.22
N GLY A 155 39.06 35.69 0.97
CA GLY A 155 39.42 34.34 1.43
C GLY A 155 38.28 33.62 2.13
N ASP A 156 38.61 32.56 2.85
CA ASP A 156 37.64 31.67 3.49
C ASP A 156 37.18 32.22 4.84
N VAL A 157 35.94 31.89 5.20
CA VAL A 157 35.36 32.16 6.52
C VAL A 157 34.85 30.85 7.11
N GLU A 158 35.32 30.52 8.30
CA GLU A 158 35.00 29.28 8.99
C GLU A 158 34.22 29.51 10.29
N PHE A 159 33.21 28.68 10.51
CA PHE A 159 32.43 28.60 11.73
C PHE A 159 32.59 27.18 12.25
N SER A 160 33.45 27.00 13.26
CA SER A 160 33.82 25.70 13.80
C SER A 160 33.20 25.42 15.17
N ALA A 161 32.84 26.46 15.94
CA ALA A 161 31.95 26.34 17.10
C ALA A 161 31.35 27.69 17.55
N GLY A 162 30.48 27.65 18.56
CA GLY A 162 29.78 28.83 19.08
C GLY A 162 28.59 29.26 18.22
N THR A 163 28.00 30.40 18.54
CA THR A 163 26.83 30.97 17.84
C THR A 163 27.18 32.32 17.27
N VAL A 164 27.03 32.50 15.96
CA VAL A 164 27.17 33.77 15.26
C VAL A 164 25.79 34.27 14.87
N ASN A 165 25.32 35.32 15.52
CA ASN A 165 24.08 36.02 15.16
C ASN A 165 24.41 37.13 14.17
N PHE A 166 23.91 37.04 12.94
CA PHE A 166 24.32 37.92 11.85
C PHE A 166 23.17 38.75 11.29
N ALA A 167 23.15 40.04 11.66
CA ALA A 167 22.21 41.03 11.14
C ALA A 167 22.83 41.98 10.08
N GLY A 168 24.12 41.83 9.79
CA GLY A 168 24.89 42.70 8.90
C GLY A 168 24.90 42.26 7.44
N THR A 169 25.89 42.77 6.69
CA THR A 169 26.14 42.39 5.28
C THR A 169 27.24 41.34 5.17
N TYR A 170 26.95 40.25 4.47
CA TYR A 170 27.89 39.15 4.23
C TYR A 170 28.33 39.13 2.76
N THR A 171 29.62 39.34 2.51
CA THR A 171 30.22 39.28 1.17
C THR A 171 31.53 38.51 1.26
N VAL A 172 31.47 37.23 0.91
CA VAL A 172 32.64 36.34 0.95
C VAL A 172 32.90 35.77 -0.43
N GLY A 173 34.08 36.05 -0.97
CA GLY A 173 34.55 35.52 -2.26
C GLY A 173 35.07 34.09 -2.16
N GLY A 174 35.66 33.72 -1.02
CA GLY A 174 36.10 32.36 -0.74
C GLY A 174 34.97 31.45 -0.27
N LYS A 175 35.36 30.31 0.31
CA LYS A 175 34.44 29.34 0.87
C LYS A 175 33.97 29.80 2.25
N THR A 176 32.66 29.77 2.46
CA THR A 176 32.08 29.75 3.80
C THR A 176 32.01 28.30 4.26
N TYR A 177 32.65 27.97 5.38
CA TYR A 177 32.70 26.62 5.90
C TYR A 177 32.10 26.55 7.29
N ILE A 178 31.08 25.72 7.46
CA ILE A 178 30.48 25.43 8.76
C ILE A 178 30.89 24.00 9.09
N SER A 179 31.92 23.92 9.92
CA SER A 179 32.50 22.69 10.45
C SER A 179 32.03 22.38 11.87
N GLY A 180 31.28 23.31 12.47
CA GLY A 180 30.55 23.17 13.72
C GLY A 180 29.82 24.47 14.08
N GLY A 181 29.33 24.59 15.31
CA GLY A 181 28.66 25.81 15.78
C GLY A 181 27.35 26.14 15.08
N THR A 182 26.99 27.43 15.08
CA THR A 182 25.71 27.93 14.57
C THR A 182 25.91 29.28 13.88
N LEU A 183 25.56 29.36 12.59
CA LEU A 183 25.49 30.59 11.82
C LEU A 183 24.02 30.99 11.63
N ASN A 184 23.59 32.02 12.32
CA ASN A 184 22.21 32.51 12.32
C ASN A 184 22.10 33.80 11.48
N PHE A 185 21.60 33.68 10.24
CA PHE A 185 21.33 34.84 9.39
C PHE A 185 19.97 35.46 9.72
N GLN A 186 20.00 36.62 10.35
CA GLN A 186 18.79 37.36 10.76
C GLN A 186 18.21 38.23 9.63
N VAL A 187 18.99 38.45 8.56
CA VAL A 187 18.61 39.20 7.37
C VAL A 187 19.08 38.49 6.11
N ASP A 188 18.50 38.83 4.97
CA ASP A 188 18.80 38.22 3.68
C ASP A 188 20.29 38.37 3.32
N ASN A 189 20.91 37.25 2.98
CA ASN A 189 22.33 37.19 2.63
C ASN A 189 22.61 36.18 1.51
N SER A 190 23.74 36.37 0.85
CA SER A 190 24.24 35.46 -0.19
C SER A 190 25.60 34.91 0.18
N ILE A 191 25.81 33.63 -0.08
CA ILE A 191 27.08 32.93 0.07
C ILE A 191 27.58 32.56 -1.32
N ASN A 192 28.89 32.71 -1.57
CA ASN A 192 29.49 32.22 -2.81
C ASN A 192 29.57 30.69 -2.77
N ASP A 193 30.57 30.13 -2.10
CA ASP A 193 30.69 28.69 -1.87
C ASP A 193 30.36 28.36 -0.42
N LEU A 194 29.60 27.28 -0.19
CA LEU A 194 29.23 26.78 1.13
C LEU A 194 29.72 25.33 1.29
N GLY A 195 30.41 25.03 2.38
CA GLY A 195 30.52 23.67 2.88
C GLY A 195 29.87 23.57 4.25
N LEU A 196 28.96 22.60 4.42
CA LEU A 196 28.31 22.30 5.69
C LEU A 196 28.62 20.85 6.03
N SER A 197 29.56 20.64 6.95
CA SER A 197 29.99 19.31 7.39
C SER A 197 29.46 18.93 8.76
N ASP A 198 29.21 19.91 9.61
CA ASP A 198 28.55 19.78 10.91
C ASP A 198 27.96 21.15 11.30
N GLY A 199 27.37 21.29 12.49
CA GLY A 199 26.82 22.54 12.97
C GLY A 199 25.47 22.89 12.34
N ILE A 200 25.10 24.17 12.43
CA ILE A 200 23.76 24.66 12.10
C ILE A 200 23.87 25.93 11.26
N ILE A 201 23.15 25.99 10.14
CA ILE A 201 22.78 27.25 9.50
C ILE A 201 21.30 27.53 9.75
N GLU A 202 21.01 28.70 10.31
CA GLU A 202 19.66 29.07 10.74
C GLU A 202 19.30 30.54 10.52
N GLY A 203 18.12 30.93 11.01
CA GLY A 203 17.65 32.30 11.03
C GLY A 203 16.44 32.57 10.15
N ASP A 204 15.95 33.81 10.25
CA ASP A 204 14.76 34.29 9.52
C ASP A 204 15.12 34.89 8.14
N GLY A 205 16.39 35.23 7.92
CA GLY A 205 16.87 35.77 6.64
C GLY A 205 16.91 34.71 5.54
N ASN A 206 16.59 35.12 4.31
CA ASN A 206 16.80 34.28 3.14
C ASN A 206 18.29 34.07 2.88
N VAL A 207 18.71 32.85 2.62
CA VAL A 207 20.10 32.52 2.28
C VAL A 207 20.15 32.01 0.85
N THR A 208 20.99 32.63 0.02
CA THR A 208 21.23 32.19 -1.36
C THR A 208 22.68 31.75 -1.55
N VAL A 209 22.90 30.48 -1.86
CA VAL A 209 24.21 29.97 -2.26
C VAL A 209 24.35 30.09 -3.79
N SER A 210 25.24 30.97 -4.25
CA SER A 210 25.39 31.27 -5.68
C SER A 210 26.38 30.35 -6.39
N GLY A 211 27.39 29.88 -5.66
CA GLY A 211 28.41 28.93 -6.10
C GLY A 211 28.12 27.52 -5.59
N LYS A 212 29.19 26.79 -5.27
CA LYS A 212 29.13 25.38 -4.89
C LYS A 212 28.61 25.21 -3.47
N PHE A 213 27.65 24.29 -3.27
CA PHE A 213 27.24 23.82 -1.96
C PHE A 213 27.61 22.35 -1.74
N ASP A 214 28.53 22.08 -0.82
CA ASP A 214 28.84 20.72 -0.35
C ASP A 214 28.20 20.48 1.02
N TRP A 215 27.14 19.65 1.05
CA TRP A 215 26.45 19.26 2.27
C TRP A 215 26.85 17.84 2.69
N THR A 216 27.76 17.74 3.65
CA THR A 216 28.32 16.47 4.14
C THR A 216 27.84 16.07 5.53
N GLY A 217 27.24 16.98 6.30
CA GLY A 217 26.60 16.75 7.61
C GLY A 217 25.90 18.02 8.12
N GLY A 218 25.43 18.04 9.37
CA GLY A 218 24.84 19.23 10.00
C GLY A 218 23.37 19.55 9.63
N PHE A 219 22.90 20.69 10.13
CA PHE A 219 21.50 21.13 10.09
C PHE A 219 21.30 22.41 9.28
N ILE A 220 20.23 22.43 8.48
CA ILE A 220 19.63 23.63 7.89
C ILE A 220 18.27 23.83 8.56
N GLN A 221 18.08 24.95 9.25
CA GLN A 221 16.82 25.22 9.97
C GLN A 221 16.43 26.71 9.93
N GLY A 222 15.29 27.05 10.54
CA GLY A 222 14.76 28.42 10.60
C GLY A 222 13.64 28.68 9.59
N ASN A 223 13.16 29.93 9.56
CA ASN A 223 11.95 30.30 8.81
C ASN A 223 12.23 30.92 7.43
N GLY A 224 13.45 31.44 7.19
CA GLY A 224 13.80 32.06 5.91
C GLY A 224 13.88 31.05 4.75
N GLY A 225 13.87 31.49 3.49
CA GLY A 225 14.16 30.62 2.35
C GLY A 225 15.64 30.20 2.29
N PHE A 226 15.94 29.02 1.76
CA PHE A 226 17.32 28.60 1.44
C PHE A 226 17.39 28.20 -0.03
N THR A 227 18.10 28.96 -0.86
CA THR A 227 18.18 28.72 -2.30
C THR A 227 19.59 28.34 -2.71
N VAL A 228 19.73 27.31 -3.55
CA VAL A 228 21.01 26.88 -4.12
C VAL A 228 20.96 27.06 -5.63
N ASN A 229 21.79 27.96 -6.16
CA ASN A 229 21.85 28.30 -7.58
C ASN A 229 23.07 27.69 -8.30
N GLY A 230 24.14 27.37 -7.57
CA GLY A 230 25.30 26.67 -8.12
C GLY A 230 25.30 25.17 -7.83
N THR A 231 26.40 24.49 -8.16
CA THR A 231 26.51 23.02 -8.00
C THR A 231 26.19 22.58 -6.58
N PHE A 232 25.30 21.61 -6.42
CA PHE A 232 24.87 21.11 -5.12
C PHE A 232 25.27 19.64 -4.94
N ASN A 233 26.06 19.33 -3.92
CA ASN A 233 26.46 17.97 -3.59
C ASN A 233 25.95 17.58 -2.20
N ILE A 234 25.22 16.47 -2.12
CA ILE A 234 24.82 15.85 -0.86
C ILE A 234 25.59 14.54 -0.72
N SER A 235 26.61 14.53 0.13
CA SER A 235 27.54 13.40 0.26
C SER A 235 27.90 13.10 1.71
N GLY A 236 28.82 12.19 2.00
CA GLY A 236 29.23 11.83 3.37
C GLY A 236 28.28 10.88 4.11
N TYR A 237 28.70 10.43 5.30
CA TYR A 237 28.03 9.40 6.11
C TYR A 237 27.03 9.97 7.12
N ASP A 238 27.20 11.22 7.53
CA ASP A 238 26.38 11.83 8.58
C ASP A 238 24.98 12.20 8.10
N TYR A 239 24.08 12.50 9.02
CA TYR A 239 22.75 12.97 8.64
C TYR A 239 22.77 14.38 8.06
N LYS A 240 21.83 14.63 7.16
CA LYS A 240 21.56 15.94 6.55
C LYS A 240 20.16 16.34 6.97
N ASP A 241 20.07 17.27 7.90
CA ASP A 241 18.78 17.63 8.49
C ASP A 241 18.27 18.95 7.93
N LEU A 242 17.07 18.93 7.35
CA LEU A 242 16.31 20.11 6.96
C LEU A 242 15.09 20.24 7.89
N LYS A 243 14.98 21.34 8.65
CA LYS A 243 13.93 21.51 9.66
C LYS A 243 13.18 22.82 9.49
N GLY A 244 11.85 22.75 9.33
CA GLY A 244 10.96 23.94 9.27
C GLY A 244 11.18 24.88 8.08
N ARG A 245 12.17 24.62 7.23
CA ARG A 245 12.66 25.50 6.18
C ARG A 245 12.35 24.97 4.78
N THR A 246 12.19 25.88 3.82
CA THR A 246 12.17 25.53 2.39
C THR A 246 13.57 25.62 1.80
N LEU A 247 14.09 24.49 1.30
CA LEU A 247 15.31 24.42 0.50
C LEU A 247 14.95 24.30 -0.98
N SER A 248 15.25 25.32 -1.76
CA SER A 248 15.06 25.35 -3.21
C SER A 248 16.36 25.02 -3.96
N ASN A 249 16.39 23.88 -4.64
CA ASN A 249 17.42 23.57 -5.62
C ASN A 249 17.06 24.17 -6.99
N SER A 250 17.86 25.13 -7.47
CA SER A 250 17.75 25.70 -8.82
C SER A 250 18.86 25.18 -9.76
N ALA A 251 19.62 24.17 -9.34
CA ALA A 251 20.85 23.74 -9.98
C ALA A 251 20.91 22.22 -10.19
N THR A 252 22.10 21.70 -10.52
CA THR A 252 22.35 20.25 -10.53
C THR A 252 22.76 19.81 -9.13
N CYS A 253 21.88 19.03 -8.50
CA CYS A 253 22.10 18.35 -7.25
C CYS A 253 22.52 16.90 -7.48
N THR A 254 23.68 16.51 -6.94
CA THR A 254 24.14 15.11 -6.93
C THR A 254 24.16 14.58 -5.50
N ARG A 255 23.44 13.49 -5.27
CA ARG A 255 23.42 12.76 -4.01
C ARG A 255 24.19 11.45 -4.14
N SER A 256 25.29 11.33 -3.41
CA SER A 256 26.19 10.16 -3.46
C SER A 256 26.61 9.61 -2.09
N GLY A 257 26.28 10.30 -1.00
CA GLY A 257 26.58 9.86 0.37
C GLY A 257 25.59 8.84 0.92
N THR A 258 26.00 8.08 1.94
CA THR A 258 25.16 7.07 2.61
C THR A 258 24.36 7.63 3.81
N GLY A 259 24.66 8.87 4.20
CA GLY A 259 23.90 9.56 5.23
C GLY A 259 22.49 9.91 4.77
N ARG A 260 21.50 9.64 5.62
CA ARG A 260 20.09 9.98 5.36
C ARG A 260 19.90 11.49 5.27
N LEU A 261 19.06 11.93 4.33
CA LEU A 261 18.52 13.29 4.28
C LEU A 261 17.16 13.23 4.96
N ARG A 262 17.03 13.99 6.04
CA ARG A 262 15.88 13.94 6.93
C ARG A 262 15.18 15.28 6.87
N LEU A 263 13.90 15.26 6.52
CA LEU A 263 13.07 16.46 6.53
C LEU A 263 12.16 16.40 7.76
N HIS A 264 12.10 17.52 8.50
CA HIS A 264 11.39 17.64 9.77
C HIS A 264 10.47 18.86 9.77
N GLU A 265 9.43 18.82 10.61
CA GLU A 265 8.68 20.01 11.03
C GLU A 265 8.13 20.85 9.85
N GLY A 266 7.55 20.19 8.84
CA GLY A 266 6.98 20.87 7.66
C GLY A 266 8.02 21.39 6.67
N ALA A 267 9.28 20.96 6.78
CA ALA A 267 10.32 21.27 5.81
C ALA A 267 9.91 20.89 4.38
N VAL A 268 10.35 21.72 3.43
CA VAL A 268 10.10 21.52 2.00
C VAL A 268 11.43 21.44 1.27
N PHE A 269 11.67 20.34 0.56
CA PHE A 269 12.73 20.29 -0.45
C PHE A 269 12.08 20.52 -1.82
N HIS A 270 12.44 21.61 -2.49
CA HIS A 270 11.88 22.00 -3.78
C HIS A 270 12.96 21.88 -4.86
N ASN A 271 12.83 20.86 -5.70
CA ASN A 271 13.60 20.74 -6.94
C ASN A 271 12.90 21.57 -8.02
N LYS A 272 13.39 22.78 -8.29
CA LYS A 272 12.73 23.75 -9.17
C LYS A 272 12.76 23.32 -10.63
N SER A 273 11.88 23.93 -11.43
CA SER A 273 11.89 23.75 -12.89
C SER A 273 13.28 24.01 -13.48
N GLY A 274 13.73 23.11 -14.34
CA GLY A 274 15.08 23.13 -14.94
C GLY A 274 16.21 22.59 -14.06
N ALA A 275 15.96 22.34 -12.77
CA ALA A 275 16.94 21.76 -11.85
C ALA A 275 16.98 20.22 -11.96
N ASN A 276 18.13 19.63 -11.62
CA ASN A 276 18.31 18.18 -11.58
C ASN A 276 18.58 17.72 -10.16
N PHE A 277 17.97 16.61 -9.74
CA PHE A 277 18.24 15.92 -8.48
C PHE A 277 18.58 14.46 -8.75
N THR A 278 19.88 14.15 -8.79
CA THR A 278 20.39 12.82 -9.14
C THR A 278 20.78 12.03 -7.89
N ILE A 279 20.27 10.81 -7.77
CA ILE A 279 20.50 9.86 -6.68
C ILE A 279 21.37 8.71 -7.21
N GLN A 280 22.58 8.58 -6.65
CA GLN A 280 23.60 7.64 -7.15
C GLN A 280 23.75 6.36 -6.32
N ASN A 281 22.88 6.13 -5.34
CA ASN A 281 22.94 4.99 -4.42
C ASN A 281 21.54 4.59 -3.93
N ASP A 282 21.46 3.50 -3.17
CA ASP A 282 20.21 3.03 -2.57
C ASP A 282 20.04 3.68 -1.20
N GLN A 283 19.05 4.55 -1.05
CA GLN A 283 18.93 5.45 0.11
C GLN A 283 17.50 5.61 0.58
N VAL A 284 17.34 6.02 1.83
CA VAL A 284 16.05 6.48 2.35
C VAL A 284 16.10 8.00 2.47
N LEU A 285 15.11 8.67 1.87
CA LEU A 285 14.77 10.05 2.17
C LEU A 285 13.74 9.99 3.31
N ASP A 286 14.23 10.10 4.54
CA ASP A 286 13.44 9.85 5.74
C ASP A 286 12.49 11.01 6.04
N LEU A 287 11.26 10.67 6.43
CA LEU A 287 10.38 11.57 7.16
C LEU A 287 10.64 11.40 8.66
N TYR A 288 11.08 12.49 9.27
CA TYR A 288 11.21 12.55 10.71
C TYR A 288 10.25 13.63 11.22
N ILE A 289 8.98 13.22 11.38
CA ILE A 289 7.92 13.93 12.12
C ILE A 289 7.47 15.28 11.48
N GLY A 290 6.17 15.39 11.17
CA GLY A 290 5.52 16.70 10.98
C GLY A 290 5.27 17.19 9.54
N GLY A 291 4.91 16.33 8.58
CA GLY A 291 4.32 16.78 7.30
C GLY A 291 5.29 17.37 6.27
N ALA A 292 6.51 16.84 6.19
CA ALA A 292 7.50 17.29 5.20
C ALA A 292 7.09 16.94 3.75
N THR A 293 7.53 17.76 2.80
CA THR A 293 7.19 17.62 1.38
C THR A 293 8.45 17.66 0.51
N PHE A 294 8.51 16.77 -0.47
CA PHE A 294 9.43 16.87 -1.60
C PHE A 294 8.65 17.34 -2.82
N LEU A 295 8.90 18.57 -3.29
CA LEU A 295 8.27 19.12 -4.48
C LEU A 295 9.22 19.02 -5.66
N ASN A 296 8.82 18.27 -6.70
CA ASN A 296 9.57 18.18 -7.94
C ASN A 296 8.88 18.94 -9.07
N GLU A 297 9.52 19.97 -9.61
CA GLU A 297 9.16 20.63 -10.87
C GLU A 297 10.27 20.49 -11.93
N GLY A 298 11.46 20.04 -11.53
CA GLY A 298 12.58 19.72 -12.40
C GLY A 298 12.65 18.23 -12.74
N THR A 299 13.86 17.67 -12.76
CA THR A 299 14.10 16.25 -13.01
C THR A 299 14.67 15.57 -11.76
N VAL A 300 14.05 14.47 -11.33
CA VAL A 300 14.61 13.55 -10.34
C VAL A 300 15.12 12.31 -11.06
N THR A 301 16.38 11.91 -10.83
CA THR A 301 16.98 10.75 -11.48
C THR A 301 17.54 9.78 -10.45
N LYS A 302 17.09 8.52 -10.45
CA LYS A 302 17.84 7.42 -9.80
C LYS A 302 18.76 6.80 -10.84
N SER A 303 20.06 7.13 -10.78
CA SER A 303 21.03 6.76 -11.82
C SER A 303 21.80 5.47 -11.53
N SER A 304 21.88 5.06 -10.27
CA SER A 304 22.63 3.88 -9.83
C SER A 304 22.10 3.29 -8.52
N GLY A 305 22.61 2.11 -8.15
CA GLY A 305 22.13 1.30 -7.03
C GLY A 305 21.09 0.28 -7.50
N GLY A 306 21.23 -0.97 -7.05
CA GLY A 306 20.36 -2.09 -7.41
C GLY A 306 19.21 -2.32 -6.42
N GLY A 307 19.29 -1.72 -5.24
CA GLY A 307 18.27 -1.75 -4.20
C GLY A 307 17.20 -0.68 -4.38
N SER A 308 16.61 -0.26 -3.27
CA SER A 308 15.48 0.67 -3.26
C SER A 308 15.86 2.03 -2.72
N THR A 309 15.29 3.06 -3.32
CA THR A 309 15.30 4.43 -2.82
C THR A 309 13.90 4.80 -2.35
N SER A 310 13.70 4.93 -1.04
CA SER A 310 12.38 5.23 -0.48
C SER A 310 12.21 6.72 -0.23
N PHE A 311 11.11 7.28 -0.73
CA PHE A 311 10.61 8.60 -0.37
C PHE A 311 9.58 8.42 0.74
N GLU A 312 10.02 8.66 1.97
CA GLU A 312 9.15 8.62 3.15
C GLU A 312 8.46 9.96 3.42
N VAL A 313 8.61 10.93 2.52
CA VAL A 313 7.95 12.24 2.54
C VAL A 313 6.94 12.34 1.40
N SER A 314 5.94 13.23 1.53
CA SER A 314 4.98 13.46 0.44
C SER A 314 5.72 13.90 -0.82
N PHE A 315 5.76 13.03 -1.81
CA PHE A 315 6.50 13.21 -3.05
C PHE A 315 5.60 13.81 -4.14
N ASN A 316 5.59 15.14 -4.23
CA ASN A 316 4.71 15.84 -5.14
C ASN A 316 5.42 16.10 -6.48
N ASN A 317 5.04 15.35 -7.51
CA ASN A 317 5.71 15.40 -8.81
C ASN A 317 4.91 16.21 -9.84
N ARG A 318 5.46 17.35 -10.25
CA ARG A 318 5.03 18.18 -11.39
C ARG A 318 6.08 18.24 -12.50
N GLY A 319 7.23 17.59 -12.31
CA GLY A 319 8.34 17.50 -13.25
C GLY A 319 8.54 16.08 -13.79
N SER A 320 9.77 15.73 -14.16
CA SER A 320 10.09 14.38 -14.66
C SER A 320 10.78 13.54 -13.58
N VAL A 321 10.44 12.25 -13.53
CA VAL A 321 11.15 11.24 -12.74
C VAL A 321 11.76 10.21 -13.68
N GLN A 322 13.04 9.94 -13.52
CA GLN A 322 13.85 9.03 -14.33
C GLN A 322 14.41 7.93 -13.44
N ILE A 323 13.96 6.68 -13.64
CA ILE A 323 14.40 5.53 -12.84
C ILE A 323 15.29 4.65 -13.72
N GLN A 324 16.60 4.89 -13.69
CA GLN A 324 17.57 4.22 -14.55
C GLN A 324 18.07 2.89 -13.96
N SER A 325 17.98 2.72 -12.65
CA SER A 325 18.35 1.48 -11.96
C SER A 325 17.60 1.31 -10.64
N GLY A 326 17.52 0.06 -10.16
CA GLY A 326 16.95 -0.26 -8.85
C GLY A 326 15.49 0.17 -8.74
N LYS A 327 15.05 0.56 -7.53
CA LYS A 327 13.65 0.94 -7.28
C LYS A 327 13.53 2.34 -6.70
N ILE A 328 12.48 3.09 -7.08
CA ILE A 328 11.96 4.19 -6.27
C ILE A 328 10.69 3.70 -5.58
N ARG A 329 10.65 3.79 -4.24
CA ARG A 329 9.47 3.51 -3.43
C ARG A 329 8.85 4.80 -2.94
N LEU A 330 7.56 4.96 -3.16
CA LEU A 330 6.76 6.02 -2.57
C LEU A 330 5.97 5.40 -1.40
N THR A 331 6.21 5.88 -0.18
CA THR A 331 5.68 5.24 1.05
C THR A 331 4.76 6.14 1.88
N THR A 332 4.50 7.36 1.40
CA THR A 332 3.61 8.33 2.01
C THR A 332 2.73 8.97 0.97
N GLY A 333 1.51 9.35 1.34
CA GLY A 333 0.55 9.91 0.38
C GLY A 333 1.14 11.07 -0.40
N SER A 334 0.95 11.05 -1.72
CA SER A 334 1.59 11.97 -2.65
C SER A 334 0.70 12.32 -3.83
N ASP A 335 0.97 13.47 -4.45
CA ASP A 335 0.27 13.94 -5.64
C ASP A 335 1.22 14.02 -6.84
N SER A 336 0.84 13.44 -7.96
CA SER A 336 1.63 13.51 -9.19
C SER A 336 0.80 13.96 -10.38
N SER A 337 1.37 14.83 -11.21
CA SER A 337 0.74 15.35 -12.42
C SER A 337 1.69 15.53 -13.60
N ALA A 338 2.65 14.61 -13.73
CA ALA A 338 3.71 14.67 -14.74
C ALA A 338 4.32 13.28 -15.01
N THR A 339 5.52 13.21 -15.59
CA THR A 339 6.05 11.98 -16.21
C THR A 339 6.94 11.13 -15.30
N TYR A 340 6.88 9.81 -15.51
CA TYR A 340 7.81 8.81 -14.99
C TYR A 340 8.38 8.00 -16.15
N ASP A 341 9.70 7.87 -16.23
CA ASP A 341 10.39 7.03 -17.20
C ASP A 341 11.20 5.95 -16.49
N ILE A 342 10.85 4.68 -16.71
CA ILE A 342 11.35 3.53 -15.96
C ILE A 342 12.18 2.65 -16.90
N SER A 343 13.49 2.63 -16.69
CA SER A 343 14.41 1.83 -17.51
C SER A 343 14.25 0.33 -17.26
N SER A 344 14.70 -0.49 -18.21
CA SER A 344 14.71 -1.95 -18.08
C SER A 344 15.35 -2.41 -16.78
N GLY A 345 14.64 -3.27 -16.04
CA GLY A 345 15.10 -3.80 -14.75
C GLY A 345 14.99 -2.82 -13.57
N ALA A 346 14.46 -1.62 -13.78
CA ALA A 346 14.13 -0.68 -12.72
C ALA A 346 12.63 -0.75 -12.36
N THR A 347 12.27 -0.21 -11.19
CA THR A 347 10.89 -0.23 -10.69
C THR A 347 10.46 1.10 -10.07
N LEU A 348 9.27 1.60 -10.43
CA LEU A 348 8.51 2.52 -9.60
C LEU A 348 7.58 1.71 -8.71
N GLN A 349 7.56 1.94 -7.40
CA GLN A 349 6.71 1.19 -6.48
C GLN A 349 5.90 2.12 -5.57
N ILE A 350 4.57 1.95 -5.57
CA ILE A 350 3.67 2.49 -4.54
C ILE A 350 3.63 1.49 -3.38
N TYR A 351 3.86 1.93 -2.15
CA TYR A 351 4.15 1.04 -1.01
C TYR A 351 3.47 1.45 0.31
N ALA A 352 3.28 0.50 1.23
CA ALA A 352 2.91 0.70 2.64
C ALA A 352 1.53 1.31 2.96
N GLY A 353 0.47 0.95 2.22
CA GLY A 353 -0.91 1.30 2.57
C GLY A 353 -1.29 2.74 2.31
N THR A 354 -0.45 3.49 1.58
CA THR A 354 -0.67 4.91 1.29
C THR A 354 -1.30 5.11 -0.08
N THR A 355 -2.10 6.16 -0.19
CA THR A 355 -2.75 6.55 -1.46
C THR A 355 -1.86 7.53 -2.22
N HIS A 356 -1.57 7.21 -3.47
CA HIS A 356 -0.85 8.09 -4.39
C HIS A 356 -1.80 8.54 -5.48
N ARG A 357 -2.14 9.83 -5.46
CA ARG A 357 -3.03 10.41 -6.45
C ARG A 357 -2.25 10.83 -7.69
N MET A 358 -2.72 10.38 -8.85
CA MET A 358 -2.13 10.67 -10.15
C MET A 358 -3.17 11.31 -11.07
N ASP A 359 -2.83 12.44 -11.67
CA ASP A 359 -3.71 13.22 -12.57
C ASP A 359 -2.89 13.78 -13.74
N ASP A 360 -3.19 13.34 -14.96
CA ASP A 360 -2.39 13.69 -16.17
C ASP A 360 -0.96 13.12 -16.09
N VAL A 361 -0.84 11.87 -15.63
CA VAL A 361 0.44 11.17 -15.47
C VAL A 361 0.69 10.24 -16.65
N THR A 362 1.90 10.28 -17.19
CA THR A 362 2.40 9.31 -18.17
C THR A 362 3.55 8.50 -17.58
N ILE A 363 3.45 7.18 -17.66
CA ILE A 363 4.49 6.24 -17.25
C ILE A 363 5.04 5.55 -18.50
N SER A 364 6.35 5.69 -18.72
CA SER A 364 7.06 5.18 -19.89
C SER A 364 8.25 4.29 -19.51
N GLY A 365 8.90 3.76 -20.54
CA GLY A 365 10.09 2.92 -20.41
C GLY A 365 9.74 1.43 -20.34
N SER A 366 10.76 0.58 -20.15
CA SER A 366 10.62 -0.88 -20.20
C SER A 366 10.78 -1.57 -18.84
N GLY A 367 10.71 -0.81 -17.76
CA GLY A 367 10.73 -1.32 -16.39
C GLY A 367 9.34 -1.61 -15.84
N ASP A 368 9.29 -1.83 -14.52
CA ASP A 368 8.08 -2.18 -13.78
C ASP A 368 7.47 -0.96 -13.08
N PHE A 369 6.16 -0.80 -13.15
CA PHE A 369 5.37 -0.01 -12.22
C PHE A 369 4.54 -0.94 -11.34
N ASP A 370 4.83 -0.97 -10.04
CA ASP A 370 4.28 -1.93 -9.09
C ASP A 370 3.50 -1.21 -7.98
N VAL A 371 2.24 -1.57 -7.80
CA VAL A 371 1.46 -1.18 -6.63
C VAL A 371 1.53 -2.32 -5.63
N PHE A 372 2.39 -2.14 -4.63
CA PHE A 372 2.72 -3.14 -3.61
C PHE A 372 2.24 -2.68 -2.23
N GLY A 373 0.97 -2.95 -1.97
CA GLY A 373 0.35 -2.78 -0.67
C GLY A 373 -0.11 -1.36 -0.34
N GLY A 374 -0.02 -0.41 -1.28
CA GLY A 374 -0.67 0.90 -1.24
C GLY A 374 -1.75 1.05 -2.33
N THR A 375 -2.26 2.26 -2.53
CA THR A 375 -3.33 2.53 -3.52
C THR A 375 -2.87 3.53 -4.58
N LEU A 376 -3.05 3.19 -5.85
CA LEU A 376 -3.00 4.14 -6.95
C LEU A 376 -4.39 4.78 -7.11
N GLU A 377 -4.48 6.09 -6.93
CA GLU A 377 -5.71 6.85 -7.16
C GLU A 377 -5.59 7.63 -8.48
N ALA A 378 -6.20 7.12 -9.55
CA ALA A 378 -6.26 7.82 -10.83
C ALA A 378 -7.37 8.88 -10.80
N SER A 379 -7.05 10.12 -11.14
CA SER A 379 -8.01 11.24 -11.05
C SER A 379 -7.88 12.19 -12.25
N GLY A 380 -8.89 13.03 -12.46
CA GLY A 380 -8.84 14.08 -13.49
C GLY A 380 -8.63 13.51 -14.90
N LYS A 381 -7.49 13.79 -15.53
CA LYS A 381 -7.16 13.23 -16.87
C LYS A 381 -6.65 11.79 -16.84
N GLY A 382 -6.45 11.24 -15.65
CA GLY A 382 -6.08 9.84 -15.46
C GLY A 382 -4.59 9.55 -15.60
N VAL A 383 -4.29 8.27 -15.79
CA VAL A 383 -2.94 7.71 -15.86
C VAL A 383 -2.78 6.90 -17.14
N ASN A 384 -1.70 7.14 -17.89
CA ASN A 384 -1.37 6.39 -19.09
C ASN A 384 -0.04 5.64 -18.92
N ILE A 385 -0.08 4.31 -18.95
CA ILE A 385 1.08 3.42 -18.87
C ILE A 385 1.38 2.90 -20.28
N ASN A 386 2.60 3.14 -20.76
CA ASN A 386 3.00 2.84 -22.14
C ASN A 386 3.28 1.33 -22.37
N ALA A 387 3.31 0.94 -23.64
CA ALA A 387 3.35 -0.46 -24.07
C ALA A 387 4.56 -1.29 -23.60
N SER A 388 5.70 -0.65 -23.35
CA SER A 388 6.89 -1.35 -22.88
C SER A 388 6.93 -1.54 -21.36
N THR A 389 6.08 -0.85 -20.62
CA THR A 389 6.09 -0.85 -19.14
C THR A 389 5.17 -1.95 -18.62
N ALA A 390 5.66 -2.79 -17.70
CA ALA A 390 4.80 -3.74 -17.00
C ALA A 390 4.15 -3.05 -15.80
N PHE A 391 2.83 -3.14 -15.70
CA PHE A 391 2.06 -2.67 -14.56
C PHE A 391 1.68 -3.84 -13.67
N LYS A 392 1.88 -3.74 -12.35
CA LYS A 392 1.66 -4.84 -11.41
C LYS A 392 0.82 -4.40 -10.22
N LEU A 393 -0.11 -5.27 -9.82
CA LEU A 393 -0.86 -5.17 -8.57
C LEU A 393 -0.57 -6.44 -7.76
N SER A 394 0.33 -6.34 -6.78
CA SER A 394 1.09 -7.52 -6.30
C SER A 394 0.93 -7.88 -4.81
N ALA A 395 0.28 -7.05 -3.99
CA ALA A 395 -0.03 -7.39 -2.59
C ALA A 395 -1.54 -7.32 -2.27
N THR A 396 -2.00 -8.06 -1.27
CA THR A 396 -3.42 -8.11 -0.86
C THR A 396 -4.01 -6.74 -0.50
N SER A 397 -3.21 -5.88 0.14
CA SER A 397 -3.60 -4.52 0.50
C SER A 397 -3.41 -3.51 -0.64
N SER A 398 -3.10 -3.97 -1.85
CA SER A 398 -2.92 -3.08 -2.99
C SER A 398 -4.25 -2.67 -3.58
N GLY A 399 -4.35 -1.41 -3.99
CA GLY A 399 -5.57 -0.83 -4.55
C GLY A 399 -5.32 -0.06 -5.84
N ILE A 400 -6.31 -0.09 -6.74
CA ILE A 400 -6.52 0.94 -7.74
C ILE A 400 -7.86 1.59 -7.40
N ASP A 401 -7.92 2.91 -7.39
CA ASP A 401 -9.13 3.68 -7.08
C ASP A 401 -9.16 4.99 -7.89
N GLY A 402 -10.21 5.78 -7.71
CA GLY A 402 -10.34 7.15 -8.20
C GLY A 402 -11.42 7.34 -9.27
N ASP A 403 -11.49 8.57 -9.77
CA ASP A 403 -12.52 9.06 -10.69
C ASP A 403 -11.99 9.38 -12.09
N GLY A 404 -10.70 9.16 -12.33
CA GLY A 404 -10.02 9.36 -13.62
C GLY A 404 -9.60 8.05 -14.29
N PRO A 405 -9.39 8.05 -15.62
CA PRO A 405 -9.21 6.80 -16.37
C PRO A 405 -7.80 6.23 -16.17
N LEU A 406 -7.66 4.91 -16.21
CA LEU A 406 -6.37 4.23 -16.23
C LEU A 406 -6.20 3.48 -17.56
N THR A 407 -5.20 3.86 -18.35
CA THR A 407 -4.87 3.17 -19.60
C THR A 407 -3.57 2.40 -19.43
N VAL A 408 -3.60 1.09 -19.64
CA VAL A 408 -2.45 0.18 -19.60
C VAL A 408 -2.20 -0.36 -21.00
N ASN A 409 -1.19 0.18 -21.69
CA ASN A 409 -0.81 -0.29 -23.02
C ASN A 409 0.17 -1.46 -22.98
N GLY A 410 0.86 -1.66 -21.86
CA GLY A 410 1.76 -2.79 -21.63
C GLY A 410 1.05 -3.94 -20.94
N THR A 411 1.81 -4.86 -20.34
CA THR A 411 1.25 -5.96 -19.56
C THR A 411 0.71 -5.47 -18.22
N PHE A 412 -0.52 -5.80 -17.88
CA PHE A 412 -1.09 -5.67 -16.54
C PHE A 412 -1.07 -7.03 -15.82
N GLN A 413 -0.25 -7.14 -14.78
CA GLN A 413 -0.19 -8.31 -13.89
C GLN A 413 -1.01 -8.07 -12.63
N TRP A 414 -2.15 -8.76 -12.52
CA TRP A 414 -3.06 -8.68 -11.39
C TRP A 414 -2.93 -9.93 -10.51
N ASP A 415 -1.93 -9.91 -9.64
CA ASP A 415 -1.56 -11.04 -8.77
C ASP A 415 -2.18 -10.96 -7.36
N ALA A 416 -2.64 -9.77 -6.95
CA ALA A 416 -3.33 -9.53 -5.68
C ALA A 416 -4.05 -8.17 -5.69
N GLY A 417 -4.71 -7.81 -4.59
CA GLY A 417 -5.32 -6.49 -4.43
C GLY A 417 -6.68 -6.33 -5.10
N GLN A 418 -7.25 -5.14 -4.98
CA GLN A 418 -8.58 -4.79 -5.45
C GLN A 418 -8.55 -3.58 -6.37
N ILE A 419 -9.56 -3.50 -7.23
CA ILE A 419 -9.82 -2.36 -8.10
C ILE A 419 -11.17 -1.78 -7.69
N ALA A 420 -11.22 -0.49 -7.46
CA ALA A 420 -12.39 0.27 -7.07
C ALA A 420 -12.45 1.60 -7.85
N GLY A 421 -13.51 2.38 -7.62
CA GLY A 421 -13.70 3.70 -8.21
C GLY A 421 -14.72 3.69 -9.35
N SER A 422 -15.19 4.86 -9.78
CA SER A 422 -16.31 4.98 -10.73
C SER A 422 -15.91 5.16 -12.19
N ASP A 423 -14.63 4.98 -12.52
CA ASP A 423 -14.11 5.20 -13.87
C ASP A 423 -13.67 3.91 -14.57
N THR A 424 -13.12 4.07 -15.78
CA THR A 424 -12.78 3.01 -16.71
C THR A 424 -11.29 2.74 -16.73
N ILE A 425 -10.96 1.45 -16.68
CA ILE A 425 -9.62 0.93 -16.86
C ILE A 425 -9.54 0.26 -18.23
N PHE A 426 -8.68 0.76 -19.09
CA PHE A 426 -8.41 0.20 -20.41
C PHE A 426 -7.12 -0.61 -20.38
N VAL A 427 -7.21 -1.91 -20.62
CA VAL A 427 -6.04 -2.78 -20.80
C VAL A 427 -5.89 -3.09 -22.28
N ASN A 428 -5.00 -2.35 -22.95
CA ASN A 428 -4.72 -2.51 -24.38
C ASN A 428 -3.63 -3.56 -24.65
N GLY A 429 -2.76 -3.83 -23.66
CA GLY A 429 -1.79 -4.92 -23.71
C GLY A 429 -2.33 -6.21 -23.07
N ASP A 430 -1.43 -7.06 -22.59
CA ASP A 430 -1.82 -8.34 -21.96
C ASP A 430 -2.33 -8.14 -20.54
N LEU A 431 -3.37 -8.86 -20.14
CA LEU A 431 -3.90 -8.90 -18.77
C LEU A 431 -3.67 -10.29 -18.16
N THR A 432 -2.83 -10.41 -17.14
CA THR A 432 -2.65 -11.69 -16.44
C THR A 432 -3.31 -11.63 -15.07
N ILE A 433 -4.35 -12.43 -14.86
CA ILE A 433 -5.07 -12.57 -13.60
C ILE A 433 -4.59 -13.87 -12.94
N SER A 434 -3.80 -13.75 -11.88
CA SER A 434 -3.09 -14.89 -11.29
C SER A 434 -3.14 -14.85 -9.76
N GLY A 435 -2.61 -15.89 -9.10
CA GLY A 435 -2.49 -15.99 -7.64
C GLY A 435 -3.73 -16.57 -6.94
N PRO A 436 -3.61 -16.92 -5.64
CA PRO A 436 -4.61 -17.71 -4.91
C PRO A 436 -5.71 -16.89 -4.24
N ILE A 437 -5.69 -15.56 -4.40
CA ILE A 437 -6.61 -14.66 -3.69
C ILE A 437 -7.69 -14.23 -4.66
N ARG A 438 -8.91 -14.02 -4.17
CA ARG A 438 -9.98 -13.44 -4.97
C ARG A 438 -9.61 -12.07 -5.55
N ARG A 439 -9.90 -11.83 -6.82
CA ARG A 439 -9.72 -10.56 -7.54
C ARG A 439 -11.06 -9.85 -7.57
N THR A 440 -11.12 -8.58 -7.22
CA THR A 440 -12.40 -7.86 -7.15
C THR A 440 -12.32 -6.53 -7.86
N ILE A 441 -13.24 -6.30 -8.79
CA ILE A 441 -13.57 -4.98 -9.34
C ILE A 441 -14.85 -4.45 -8.65
N THR A 442 -14.83 -3.19 -8.22
CA THR A 442 -15.94 -2.57 -7.48
C THR A 442 -16.29 -1.22 -8.07
N GLN A 443 -17.55 -1.05 -8.50
CA GLN A 443 -18.07 0.21 -9.08
C GLN A 443 -17.34 0.75 -10.33
N CYS A 444 -16.42 -0.01 -10.93
CA CYS A 444 -15.60 0.43 -12.07
C CYS A 444 -15.92 -0.36 -13.35
N VAL A 445 -15.42 0.13 -14.48
CA VAL A 445 -15.45 -0.60 -15.76
C VAL A 445 -14.03 -1.07 -16.11
N LEU A 446 -13.82 -2.38 -16.24
CA LEU A 446 -12.55 -2.95 -16.69
C LEU A 446 -12.68 -3.45 -18.13
N VAL A 447 -11.99 -2.80 -19.07
CA VAL A 447 -12.03 -3.12 -20.50
C VAL A 447 -10.76 -3.84 -20.91
N ASN A 448 -10.88 -5.11 -21.31
CA ASN A 448 -9.82 -5.86 -21.96
C ASN A 448 -9.89 -5.68 -23.48
N LYS A 449 -8.82 -5.15 -24.09
CA LYS A 449 -8.67 -5.05 -25.55
C LYS A 449 -7.52 -5.90 -26.10
N GLY A 450 -6.65 -6.41 -25.23
CA GLY A 450 -5.55 -7.29 -25.57
C GLY A 450 -5.83 -8.75 -25.22
N SER A 451 -4.79 -9.49 -24.85
CA SER A 451 -4.91 -10.88 -24.42
C SER A 451 -4.98 -10.96 -22.90
N ALA A 452 -6.10 -11.44 -22.36
CA ALA A 452 -6.28 -11.74 -20.97
C ALA A 452 -6.16 -13.25 -20.70
N THR A 453 -5.49 -13.60 -19.60
CA THR A 453 -5.37 -14.98 -19.11
C THR A 453 -5.69 -15.02 -17.63
N TRP A 454 -6.59 -15.91 -17.22
CA TRP A 454 -6.96 -16.16 -15.83
C TRP A 454 -6.57 -17.59 -15.44
N SER A 455 -5.52 -17.74 -14.64
CA SER A 455 -4.87 -19.04 -14.39
C SER A 455 -4.56 -19.36 -12.92
N GLY A 456 -4.82 -18.43 -11.98
CA GLY A 456 -4.62 -18.68 -10.54
C GLY A 456 -5.84 -19.27 -9.84
N ASP A 457 -5.65 -19.81 -8.63
CA ASP A 457 -6.71 -20.40 -7.78
C ASP A 457 -7.63 -19.36 -7.11
N GLY A 458 -7.59 -18.11 -7.58
CA GLY A 458 -8.38 -17.01 -7.05
C GLY A 458 -9.61 -16.72 -7.91
N SER A 459 -10.79 -16.72 -7.30
CA SER A 459 -12.05 -16.30 -7.94
C SER A 459 -11.96 -14.87 -8.49
N PHE A 460 -12.69 -14.56 -9.56
CA PHE A 460 -12.82 -13.21 -10.11
C PHE A 460 -14.21 -12.65 -9.84
N ARG A 461 -14.29 -11.51 -9.17
CA ARG A 461 -15.53 -10.94 -8.64
C ARG A 461 -15.83 -9.54 -9.15
N MET A 462 -17.10 -9.29 -9.46
CA MET A 462 -17.64 -7.97 -9.77
C MET A 462 -18.61 -7.50 -8.68
N GLN A 463 -18.51 -6.24 -8.25
CA GLN A 463 -19.34 -5.68 -7.18
C GLN A 463 -19.84 -4.26 -7.47
N GLY A 464 -20.96 -3.88 -6.84
CA GLY A 464 -21.45 -2.50 -6.85
C GLY A 464 -21.83 -1.97 -8.23
N GLY A 465 -22.20 -2.84 -9.17
CA GLY A 465 -22.47 -2.47 -10.57
C GLY A 465 -21.21 -2.36 -11.42
N ALA A 466 -20.10 -3.00 -11.01
CA ALA A 466 -18.90 -3.08 -11.84
C ALA A 466 -19.16 -3.88 -13.13
N GLU A 467 -18.44 -3.50 -14.19
CA GLU A 467 -18.54 -4.14 -15.50
C GLU A 467 -17.17 -4.63 -15.96
N PHE A 468 -17.09 -5.85 -16.47
CA PHE A 468 -15.96 -6.31 -17.25
C PHE A 468 -16.37 -6.37 -18.72
N ILE A 469 -15.54 -5.80 -19.60
CA ILE A 469 -15.80 -5.74 -21.03
C ILE A 469 -14.62 -6.40 -21.75
N ASN A 470 -14.85 -7.55 -22.39
CA ASN A 470 -13.93 -8.10 -23.36
C ASN A 470 -14.26 -7.53 -24.74
N ASP A 471 -13.49 -6.55 -25.20
CA ASP A 471 -13.77 -5.77 -26.41
C ASP A 471 -13.64 -6.61 -27.69
N ALA A 472 -14.15 -6.15 -28.83
CA ALA A 472 -14.28 -6.92 -30.08
C ALA A 472 -12.95 -7.43 -30.71
N GLY A 473 -11.80 -7.02 -30.19
CA GLY A 473 -10.47 -7.55 -30.55
C GLY A 473 -9.74 -8.23 -29.39
N GLY A 474 -10.31 -8.24 -28.19
CA GLY A 474 -9.73 -8.84 -26.99
C GLY A 474 -9.99 -10.34 -26.90
N SER A 475 -9.07 -11.06 -26.27
CA SER A 475 -9.27 -12.45 -25.86
C SER A 475 -9.25 -12.56 -24.34
N PHE A 476 -10.10 -13.39 -23.75
CA PHE A 476 -10.10 -13.71 -22.33
C PHE A 476 -10.08 -15.23 -22.15
N ASP A 477 -8.92 -15.76 -21.79
CA ASP A 477 -8.69 -17.20 -21.65
C ASP A 477 -8.75 -17.64 -20.18
N ILE A 478 -9.71 -18.50 -19.89
CA ILE A 478 -9.95 -19.15 -18.61
C ILE A 478 -9.12 -20.45 -18.58
N GLN A 479 -8.18 -20.52 -17.65
CA GLN A 479 -7.26 -21.65 -17.49
C GLN A 479 -7.38 -22.34 -16.12
N ASN A 480 -8.33 -21.90 -15.29
CA ASN A 480 -8.59 -22.46 -13.98
C ASN A 480 -10.04 -22.96 -13.86
N ASP A 481 -10.34 -23.58 -12.71
CA ASP A 481 -11.66 -24.15 -12.38
C ASP A 481 -12.32 -23.33 -11.26
N GLU A 482 -12.12 -22.00 -11.31
CA GLU A 482 -12.51 -21.08 -10.25
C GLU A 482 -13.86 -20.40 -10.51
N LEU A 483 -14.33 -19.65 -9.51
CA LEU A 483 -15.58 -18.91 -9.55
C LEU A 483 -15.41 -17.53 -10.20
N LEU A 484 -16.26 -17.21 -11.19
CA LEU A 484 -16.49 -15.87 -11.74
C LEU A 484 -17.84 -15.34 -11.22
N ASP A 485 -17.83 -14.55 -10.16
CA ASP A 485 -19.04 -14.15 -9.43
C ASP A 485 -19.37 -12.66 -9.44
N SER A 486 -20.59 -12.37 -9.00
CA SER A 486 -21.03 -11.02 -8.68
C SER A 486 -21.54 -10.97 -7.23
N TYR A 487 -21.35 -9.84 -6.55
CA TYR A 487 -21.77 -9.68 -5.16
C TYR A 487 -22.21 -8.25 -4.87
N SER A 488 -23.14 -8.07 -3.91
CA SER A 488 -23.60 -6.79 -3.35
C SER A 488 -23.71 -5.64 -4.37
N GLY A 489 -24.89 -5.44 -4.94
CA GLY A 489 -25.14 -4.40 -5.95
C GLY A 489 -24.92 -4.86 -7.40
N GLY A 490 -24.53 -6.13 -7.59
CA GLY A 490 -24.41 -6.78 -8.90
C GLY A 490 -23.15 -6.40 -9.67
N GLY A 491 -23.08 -6.88 -10.91
CA GLY A 491 -22.05 -6.59 -11.90
C GLY A 491 -22.37 -7.33 -13.20
N THR A 492 -21.65 -7.07 -14.29
CA THR A 492 -21.89 -7.73 -15.58
C THR A 492 -20.60 -8.08 -16.29
N PHE A 493 -20.55 -9.26 -16.90
CA PHE A 493 -19.51 -9.63 -17.87
C PHE A 493 -20.07 -9.44 -19.28
N ASN A 494 -19.46 -8.56 -20.06
CA ASN A 494 -19.85 -8.27 -21.44
C ASN A 494 -18.76 -8.76 -22.39
N ASN A 495 -19.04 -9.80 -23.17
CA ASN A 495 -18.14 -10.31 -24.18
C ASN A 495 -18.50 -9.82 -25.58
N PHE A 496 -17.63 -9.05 -26.21
CA PHE A 496 -17.69 -8.70 -27.64
C PHE A 496 -16.54 -9.36 -28.44
N GLY A 497 -15.47 -9.79 -27.77
CA GLY A 497 -14.31 -10.48 -28.35
C GLY A 497 -14.42 -12.00 -28.23
N THR A 498 -13.30 -12.65 -27.91
CA THR A 498 -13.27 -14.11 -27.69
C THR A 498 -13.04 -14.41 -26.21
N VAL A 499 -13.92 -15.20 -25.59
CA VAL A 499 -13.69 -15.85 -24.31
C VAL A 499 -13.40 -17.32 -24.59
N SER A 500 -12.36 -17.88 -24.00
CA SER A 500 -12.06 -19.31 -24.12
C SER A 500 -11.90 -19.97 -22.75
N LYS A 501 -12.21 -21.27 -22.65
CA LYS A 501 -11.68 -22.14 -21.58
C LYS A 501 -10.70 -23.11 -22.22
N SER A 502 -9.42 -22.77 -22.20
CA SER A 502 -8.36 -23.57 -22.85
C SER A 502 -7.70 -24.60 -21.93
N ALA A 503 -7.84 -24.43 -20.61
CA ALA A 503 -7.30 -25.34 -19.62
C ALA A 503 -8.23 -25.48 -18.39
N GLY A 504 -7.83 -26.36 -17.47
CA GLY A 504 -8.65 -26.79 -16.35
C GLY A 504 -9.50 -28.00 -16.73
N SER A 505 -9.43 -29.06 -15.93
CA SER A 505 -10.21 -30.28 -16.16
C SER A 505 -11.53 -30.28 -15.41
N GLY A 506 -11.69 -29.37 -14.45
CA GLY A 506 -12.90 -29.22 -13.65
C GLY A 506 -13.87 -28.19 -14.22
N THR A 507 -14.70 -27.64 -13.33
CA THR A 507 -15.77 -26.71 -13.67
C THR A 507 -15.40 -25.29 -13.27
N THR A 508 -15.37 -24.37 -14.22
CA THR A 508 -15.41 -22.93 -13.93
C THR A 508 -16.88 -22.53 -13.74
N THR A 509 -17.23 -21.95 -12.60
CA THR A 509 -18.61 -21.50 -12.34
C THR A 509 -18.75 -20.01 -12.62
N VAL A 510 -19.79 -19.61 -13.35
CA VAL A 510 -20.10 -18.23 -13.72
C VAL A 510 -21.44 -17.83 -13.09
N GLU A 511 -21.37 -17.00 -12.05
CA GLU A 511 -22.50 -16.46 -11.29
C GLU A 511 -22.87 -15.03 -11.69
N VAL A 512 -21.97 -14.33 -12.39
CA VAL A 512 -22.23 -12.99 -12.92
C VAL A 512 -23.15 -13.07 -14.14
N PRO A 513 -24.12 -12.13 -14.31
CA PRO A 513 -24.80 -11.94 -15.58
C PRO A 513 -23.79 -11.81 -16.72
N PHE A 514 -23.89 -12.72 -17.69
CA PHE A 514 -22.94 -12.85 -18.79
C PHE A 514 -23.65 -12.55 -20.11
N HIS A 515 -23.23 -11.49 -20.79
CA HIS A 515 -23.76 -11.13 -22.11
C HIS A 515 -22.71 -11.47 -23.16
N ASN A 516 -23.03 -12.43 -24.03
CA ASN A 516 -22.18 -12.83 -25.14
C ASN A 516 -22.64 -12.19 -26.45
N SER A 517 -21.78 -11.43 -27.11
CA SER A 517 -21.95 -10.87 -28.46
C SER A 517 -20.69 -11.10 -29.32
N GLY A 518 -19.77 -11.92 -28.83
CA GLY A 518 -18.57 -12.38 -29.53
C GLY A 518 -18.47 -13.92 -29.48
N ASN A 519 -17.28 -14.49 -29.39
CA ASN A 519 -17.09 -15.95 -29.32
C ASN A 519 -16.90 -16.41 -27.87
N LEU A 520 -17.57 -17.49 -27.48
CA LEU A 520 -17.33 -18.26 -26.27
C LEU A 520 -16.89 -19.67 -26.68
N ILE A 521 -15.63 -20.02 -26.44
CA ILE A 521 -15.00 -21.26 -26.93
C ILE A 521 -14.60 -22.16 -25.74
N ILE A 522 -15.24 -23.30 -25.58
CA ILE A 522 -14.93 -24.24 -24.49
C ILE A 522 -14.10 -25.39 -25.05
N LEU A 523 -12.80 -25.40 -24.78
CA LEU A 523 -11.87 -26.41 -25.32
C LEU A 523 -11.59 -27.54 -24.31
N SER A 524 -11.76 -27.28 -23.01
CA SER A 524 -11.47 -28.24 -21.95
C SER A 524 -12.35 -28.02 -20.72
N GLY A 525 -12.59 -29.08 -19.95
CA GLY A 525 -13.39 -29.02 -18.73
C GLY A 525 -14.82 -28.57 -18.99
N GLU A 526 -15.40 -27.89 -17.99
CA GLU A 526 -16.77 -27.40 -18.01
C GLU A 526 -16.81 -25.90 -17.68
N ILE A 527 -17.69 -25.15 -18.36
CA ILE A 527 -18.17 -23.85 -17.86
C ILE A 527 -19.63 -24.02 -17.42
N ARG A 528 -19.90 -23.75 -16.14
CA ARG A 528 -21.25 -23.80 -15.56
C ARG A 528 -21.78 -22.40 -15.27
N PHE A 529 -22.90 -22.03 -15.86
CA PHE A 529 -23.61 -20.78 -15.59
C PHE A 529 -24.73 -21.00 -14.57
N THR A 530 -24.57 -20.36 -13.42
CA THR A 530 -25.61 -20.19 -12.39
C THR A 530 -26.15 -18.75 -12.36
N GLY A 531 -25.39 -17.80 -12.91
CA GLY A 531 -25.88 -16.47 -13.29
C GLY A 531 -26.47 -16.47 -14.70
N ASN A 532 -27.40 -15.55 -14.99
CA ASN A 532 -28.05 -15.47 -16.31
C ASN A 532 -27.04 -15.38 -17.46
N LEU A 533 -27.22 -16.21 -18.48
CA LEU A 533 -26.45 -16.17 -19.73
C LEU A 533 -27.34 -15.66 -20.87
N GLU A 534 -26.94 -14.57 -21.51
CA GLU A 534 -27.57 -14.02 -22.70
C GLU A 534 -26.60 -14.15 -23.88
N ASN A 535 -26.83 -15.11 -24.77
CA ASN A 535 -26.14 -15.19 -26.05
C ASN A 535 -26.89 -14.38 -27.10
N ARG A 536 -26.40 -13.19 -27.43
CA ARG A 536 -27.04 -12.25 -28.35
C ARG A 536 -26.85 -12.68 -29.81
N VAL A 537 -27.54 -12.00 -30.73
CA VAL A 537 -27.58 -12.32 -32.17
C VAL A 537 -26.20 -12.53 -32.80
N ASP A 538 -25.21 -11.72 -32.42
CA ASP A 538 -23.85 -11.81 -32.96
C ASP A 538 -22.94 -12.76 -32.16
N GLY A 539 -23.45 -13.33 -31.06
CA GLY A 539 -22.72 -14.23 -30.18
C GLY A 539 -22.64 -15.65 -30.73
N THR A 540 -21.46 -16.24 -30.64
CA THR A 540 -21.20 -17.66 -30.93
C THR A 540 -20.75 -18.37 -29.66
N ILE A 541 -21.23 -19.60 -29.48
CA ILE A 541 -20.75 -20.52 -28.44
C ILE A 541 -20.31 -21.79 -29.16
N GLU A 542 -19.06 -22.21 -28.96
CA GLU A 542 -18.51 -23.39 -29.62
C GLU A 542 -17.45 -24.13 -28.79
N GLY A 543 -17.01 -25.28 -29.28
CA GLY A 543 -15.87 -26.02 -28.73
C GLY A 543 -16.24 -27.36 -28.10
N THR A 544 -15.24 -28.20 -27.86
CA THR A 544 -15.37 -29.63 -27.48
C THR A 544 -15.61 -29.89 -25.98
N GLY A 545 -15.64 -28.85 -25.13
CA GLY A 545 -15.90 -28.98 -23.70
C GLY A 545 -17.39 -29.02 -23.36
N THR A 546 -17.70 -28.97 -22.05
CA THR A 546 -19.09 -28.96 -21.56
C THR A 546 -19.55 -27.54 -21.27
N LEU A 547 -20.72 -27.17 -21.80
CA LEU A 547 -21.47 -25.99 -21.36
C LEU A 547 -22.67 -26.45 -20.52
N ASP A 548 -22.70 -26.04 -19.26
CA ASP A 548 -23.81 -26.27 -18.35
C ASP A 548 -24.50 -24.95 -18.01
N VAL A 549 -25.77 -24.80 -18.35
CA VAL A 549 -26.58 -23.61 -18.00
C VAL A 549 -27.71 -23.96 -17.02
N SER A 550 -27.64 -25.13 -16.39
CA SER A 550 -28.68 -25.65 -15.50
C SER A 550 -29.07 -24.77 -14.31
N GLY A 551 -28.18 -23.88 -13.87
CA GLY A 551 -28.43 -22.99 -12.75
C GLY A 551 -28.97 -21.61 -13.12
N SER A 552 -29.15 -21.30 -14.40
CA SER A 552 -29.37 -19.92 -14.87
C SER A 552 -30.47 -19.81 -15.93
N GLN A 553 -31.02 -18.60 -16.14
CA GLN A 553 -31.80 -18.36 -17.35
C GLN A 553 -30.86 -18.28 -18.55
N PHE A 554 -31.13 -19.06 -19.60
CA PHE A 554 -30.37 -19.01 -20.84
C PHE A 554 -31.24 -18.48 -21.99
N THR A 555 -30.83 -17.33 -22.54
CA THR A 555 -31.42 -16.76 -23.76
C THR A 555 -30.42 -16.85 -24.89
N ASN A 556 -30.82 -17.45 -26.01
CA ASN A 556 -30.00 -17.63 -27.20
C ASN A 556 -30.67 -16.99 -28.43
N ASP A 557 -30.14 -15.84 -28.83
CA ASP A 557 -30.41 -15.14 -30.07
C ASP A 557 -29.34 -15.38 -31.15
N GLY A 558 -28.18 -15.94 -30.76
CA GLY A 558 -27.00 -16.16 -31.61
C GLY A 558 -26.82 -17.60 -32.08
N THR A 559 -25.56 -18.03 -32.22
CA THR A 559 -25.20 -19.40 -32.66
C THR A 559 -24.61 -20.22 -31.52
N VAL A 560 -25.03 -21.47 -31.36
CA VAL A 560 -24.44 -22.45 -30.43
C VAL A 560 -24.07 -23.72 -31.19
N SER A 561 -22.82 -24.20 -31.05
CA SER A 561 -22.29 -25.40 -31.71
C SER A 561 -21.27 -26.12 -30.81
N PRO A 562 -21.67 -27.10 -29.99
CA PRO A 562 -20.78 -27.78 -29.02
C PRO A 562 -19.67 -28.66 -29.66
N GLY A 563 -19.39 -28.50 -30.96
CA GLY A 563 -18.23 -29.10 -31.64
C GLY A 563 -18.36 -30.61 -31.93
N PRO A 564 -17.37 -31.21 -32.65
CA PRO A 564 -17.55 -32.48 -33.37
C PRO A 564 -17.20 -33.78 -32.62
N SER A 565 -16.82 -33.76 -31.34
CA SER A 565 -16.15 -34.94 -30.74
C SER A 565 -16.41 -35.25 -29.26
N THR A 566 -17.22 -34.48 -28.52
CA THR A 566 -17.52 -34.69 -27.08
C THR A 566 -18.39 -33.57 -26.48
N GLY A 567 -18.96 -32.72 -27.32
CA GLY A 567 -19.69 -31.55 -26.88
C GLY A 567 -20.95 -31.89 -26.13
N VAL A 568 -21.05 -31.46 -24.87
CA VAL A 568 -22.27 -31.60 -24.08
C VAL A 568 -22.82 -30.21 -23.79
N PHE A 569 -24.06 -29.98 -24.21
CA PHE A 569 -24.82 -28.79 -23.84
C PHE A 569 -26.00 -29.20 -22.95
N THR A 570 -25.89 -28.84 -21.67
CA THR A 570 -26.83 -29.23 -20.61
C THR A 570 -27.64 -28.03 -20.17
N VAL A 571 -28.97 -28.17 -20.15
CA VAL A 571 -29.91 -27.16 -19.70
C VAL A 571 -30.93 -27.76 -18.75
N ASN A 572 -30.90 -27.39 -17.47
CA ASN A 572 -31.90 -27.81 -16.48
C ASN A 572 -32.70 -26.63 -15.91
N SER A 573 -32.87 -25.59 -16.72
CA SER A 573 -33.52 -24.32 -16.41
C SER A 573 -34.33 -23.81 -17.62
N ASP A 574 -35.02 -22.68 -17.48
CA ASP A 574 -35.78 -22.10 -18.59
C ASP A 574 -34.87 -21.71 -19.76
N TYR A 575 -35.08 -22.33 -20.92
CA TYR A 575 -34.35 -22.07 -22.16
C TYR A 575 -35.19 -21.27 -23.15
N HIS A 576 -34.65 -20.16 -23.65
CA HIS A 576 -35.26 -19.37 -24.73
C HIS A 576 -34.33 -19.32 -25.95
N HIS A 577 -34.72 -19.93 -27.05
CA HIS A 577 -34.08 -19.83 -28.36
C HIS A 577 -34.97 -19.00 -29.28
N SER A 578 -34.45 -17.91 -29.84
CA SER A 578 -35.28 -16.99 -30.63
C SER A 578 -35.26 -17.27 -32.13
N SER A 579 -36.29 -16.78 -32.81
CA SER A 579 -36.50 -17.02 -34.25
C SER A 579 -35.34 -16.65 -35.20
N THR A 580 -34.37 -15.85 -34.75
CA THR A 580 -33.19 -15.45 -35.53
C THR A 580 -31.92 -16.25 -35.19
N ALA A 581 -31.97 -17.06 -34.13
CA ALA A 581 -30.85 -17.83 -33.61
C ALA A 581 -30.63 -19.13 -34.39
N SER A 582 -29.44 -19.70 -34.25
CA SER A 582 -29.07 -21.03 -34.77
C SER A 582 -28.56 -21.93 -33.65
N LEU A 583 -29.12 -23.12 -33.53
CA LEU A 583 -28.58 -24.19 -32.68
C LEU A 583 -28.06 -25.30 -33.60
N ASN A 584 -26.75 -25.45 -33.65
CA ASN A 584 -26.07 -26.47 -34.43
C ASN A 584 -25.77 -27.65 -33.52
N ILE A 585 -26.25 -28.82 -33.90
CA ILE A 585 -25.89 -30.09 -33.27
C ILE A 585 -25.03 -30.83 -34.28
N GLU A 586 -23.75 -30.88 -33.98
CA GLU A 586 -22.82 -31.75 -34.68
C GLU A 586 -23.05 -33.18 -34.19
N LEU A 587 -23.02 -34.15 -35.11
CA LEU A 587 -23.20 -35.56 -34.77
C LEU A 587 -21.97 -36.29 -35.31
N GLY A 588 -21.05 -36.62 -34.40
CA GLY A 588 -19.77 -37.25 -34.73
C GLY A 588 -19.35 -38.32 -33.72
N GLY A 589 -18.76 -39.41 -34.23
CA GLY A 589 -18.19 -40.51 -33.45
C GLY A 589 -17.44 -41.47 -34.38
N ASN A 590 -16.32 -42.06 -33.92
CA ASN A 590 -15.49 -42.97 -34.73
C ASN A 590 -16.12 -44.38 -34.88
N ALA A 591 -17.14 -44.73 -34.10
CA ALA A 591 -17.89 -45.98 -34.23
C ALA A 591 -19.39 -45.77 -33.95
N PRO A 592 -20.29 -46.53 -34.61
CA PRO A 592 -21.71 -46.52 -34.30
C PRO A 592 -21.94 -46.86 -32.81
N GLY A 593 -22.61 -45.98 -32.06
CA GLY A 593 -22.93 -46.19 -30.65
C GLY A 593 -21.86 -45.78 -29.63
N SER A 594 -20.73 -45.20 -30.04
CA SER A 594 -19.73 -44.66 -29.10
C SER A 594 -19.66 -43.13 -29.21
N GLU A 595 -20.19 -42.46 -28.19
CA GLU A 595 -20.16 -41.01 -27.94
C GLU A 595 -20.92 -40.20 -29.01
N TYR A 596 -22.04 -39.59 -28.58
CA TYR A 596 -22.84 -38.65 -29.36
C TYR A 596 -22.81 -37.30 -28.66
N ASP A 597 -22.72 -36.20 -29.40
CA ASP A 597 -22.94 -34.87 -28.82
C ASP A 597 -24.39 -34.82 -28.30
N GLN A 598 -24.55 -34.47 -27.02
CA GLN A 598 -25.82 -34.55 -26.30
C GLN A 598 -26.37 -33.15 -26.05
N LEU A 599 -27.61 -32.92 -26.52
CA LEU A 599 -28.46 -31.80 -26.09
C LEU A 599 -29.42 -32.33 -25.05
N ASP A 600 -29.24 -31.93 -23.79
CA ASP A 600 -30.14 -32.28 -22.69
C ASP A 600 -30.88 -31.03 -22.22
N ILE A 601 -32.20 -31.00 -22.36
CA ILE A 601 -33.03 -29.90 -21.86
C ILE A 601 -34.10 -30.44 -20.92
N SER A 602 -33.86 -30.36 -19.61
CA SER A 602 -34.75 -30.97 -18.62
C SER A 602 -35.89 -30.09 -18.10
N GLN A 603 -35.93 -28.80 -18.44
CA GLN A 603 -37.00 -27.87 -18.05
C GLN A 603 -37.75 -27.30 -19.27
N ALA A 604 -38.60 -26.28 -19.06
CA ALA A 604 -39.37 -25.65 -20.12
C ALA A 604 -38.44 -24.96 -21.13
N ALA A 605 -38.72 -25.19 -22.42
CA ALA A 605 -37.94 -24.60 -23.50
C ALA A 605 -38.86 -23.99 -24.55
N ILE A 606 -38.52 -22.76 -24.96
CA ILE A 606 -39.09 -22.11 -26.14
C ILE A 606 -38.06 -22.21 -27.25
N LEU A 607 -38.39 -22.99 -28.28
CA LEU A 607 -37.54 -23.21 -29.44
C LEU A 607 -38.15 -22.54 -30.67
N ASP A 608 -37.79 -21.28 -30.90
CA ASP A 608 -38.08 -20.57 -32.14
C ASP A 608 -36.75 -20.43 -32.91
N GLY A 609 -36.72 -20.65 -34.23
CA GLY A 609 -35.50 -20.46 -35.04
C GLY A 609 -35.00 -21.70 -35.79
N LEU A 610 -33.70 -21.73 -36.09
CA LEU A 610 -33.05 -22.73 -36.94
C LEU A 610 -32.31 -23.79 -36.10
N LEU A 611 -32.77 -25.04 -36.19
CA LEU A 611 -32.05 -26.20 -35.65
C LEU A 611 -31.34 -26.92 -36.80
N ASN A 612 -30.00 -26.87 -36.79
CA ASN A 612 -29.17 -27.54 -37.80
C ASN A 612 -28.54 -28.78 -37.20
N ASN A 613 -28.86 -29.93 -37.78
CA ASN A 613 -28.19 -31.17 -37.42
C ASN A 613 -27.28 -31.56 -38.58
N SER A 614 -25.97 -31.67 -38.31
CA SER A 614 -24.96 -32.00 -39.31
C SER A 614 -24.17 -33.22 -38.89
N LEU A 615 -24.04 -34.20 -39.79
CA LEU A 615 -23.16 -35.34 -39.59
C LEU A 615 -21.73 -34.90 -39.91
N VAL A 616 -20.79 -35.17 -39.01
CA VAL A 616 -19.38 -34.81 -39.16
C VAL A 616 -18.50 -36.06 -39.02
N GLY A 617 -17.27 -36.02 -39.54
CA GLY A 617 -16.28 -37.09 -39.33
C GLY A 617 -16.49 -38.39 -40.12
N GLY A 618 -17.32 -38.42 -41.18
CA GLY A 618 -17.58 -39.64 -41.95
C GLY A 618 -18.56 -40.61 -41.28
N PHE A 619 -19.24 -40.15 -40.21
CA PHE A 619 -20.32 -40.87 -39.56
C PHE A 619 -21.43 -41.23 -40.56
N THR A 620 -21.75 -42.52 -40.65
CA THR A 620 -22.88 -43.03 -41.42
C THR A 620 -23.83 -43.70 -40.43
N PRO A 621 -24.97 -43.09 -40.08
CA PRO A 621 -25.91 -43.71 -39.15
C PRO A 621 -26.39 -45.05 -39.73
N ALA A 622 -26.51 -46.08 -38.88
CA ALA A 622 -27.11 -47.34 -39.30
C ALA A 622 -28.60 -47.13 -39.60
N GLU A 623 -29.15 -47.93 -40.51
CA GLU A 623 -30.59 -47.88 -40.83
C GLU A 623 -31.40 -48.24 -39.58
N GLY A 624 -32.03 -47.24 -38.96
CA GLY A 624 -32.78 -47.38 -37.70
C GLY A 624 -32.22 -46.58 -36.52
N ASP A 625 -31.04 -45.97 -36.64
CA ASP A 625 -30.50 -45.09 -35.61
C ASP A 625 -31.36 -43.82 -35.50
N SER A 626 -31.89 -43.57 -34.30
CA SER A 626 -32.64 -42.36 -33.97
C SER A 626 -31.80 -41.45 -33.09
N PHE A 627 -31.65 -40.19 -33.51
CA PHE A 627 -31.16 -39.13 -32.64
C PHE A 627 -32.31 -38.64 -31.74
N GLU A 628 -32.10 -38.65 -30.43
CA GLU A 628 -33.11 -38.33 -29.43
C GLU A 628 -32.74 -37.00 -28.76
N ILE A 629 -33.55 -35.95 -28.99
CA ILE A 629 -33.51 -34.73 -28.18
C ILE A 629 -34.31 -35.06 -26.92
N MET A 630 -33.63 -35.30 -25.81
CA MET A 630 -34.31 -35.53 -24.54
C MET A 630 -34.85 -34.19 -24.03
N HIS A 631 -36.17 -34.11 -23.88
CA HIS A 631 -36.82 -33.00 -23.22
C HIS A 631 -37.72 -33.50 -22.09
N TYR A 632 -37.63 -32.87 -20.93
CA TYR A 632 -38.40 -33.26 -19.74
C TYR A 632 -39.45 -32.22 -19.33
N GLY A 633 -39.50 -31.06 -20.00
CA GLY A 633 -40.48 -29.98 -19.81
C GLY A 633 -41.44 -29.73 -20.98
N ALA A 634 -42.31 -28.72 -20.84
CA ALA A 634 -43.22 -28.29 -21.89
C ALA A 634 -42.46 -27.57 -23.03
N LEU A 635 -42.65 -28.03 -24.27
CA LEU A 635 -42.11 -27.41 -25.47
C LEU A 635 -43.15 -26.50 -26.13
N SER A 636 -42.74 -25.29 -26.52
CA SER A 636 -43.55 -24.39 -27.36
C SER A 636 -42.67 -23.66 -28.38
N GLY A 637 -43.20 -23.43 -29.60
CA GLY A 637 -42.47 -22.76 -30.69
C GLY A 637 -42.64 -23.46 -32.04
N TRP A 638 -42.20 -22.79 -33.11
CA TRP A 638 -42.09 -23.36 -34.47
C TRP A 638 -40.63 -23.25 -34.93
N PHE A 639 -39.96 -24.39 -35.16
CA PHE A 639 -38.58 -24.42 -35.68
C PHE A 639 -38.52 -25.00 -37.09
N GLN A 640 -37.53 -24.54 -37.87
CA GLN A 640 -37.26 -25.02 -39.21
C GLN A 640 -36.03 -25.94 -39.16
N GLN A 641 -36.19 -27.21 -39.52
CA GLN A 641 -35.09 -28.19 -39.53
C GLN A 641 -34.40 -28.20 -40.89
N ILE A 642 -33.08 -28.03 -40.92
CA ILE A 642 -32.26 -28.25 -42.11
C ILE A 642 -31.36 -29.46 -41.85
N ILE A 643 -31.66 -30.59 -42.51
CA ILE A 643 -30.83 -31.80 -42.47
C ILE A 643 -29.75 -31.68 -43.56
N GLY A 644 -28.49 -31.70 -43.15
CA GLY A 644 -27.35 -31.79 -44.05
C GLY A 644 -27.26 -33.17 -44.70
N ALA A 645 -27.64 -33.24 -45.98
CA ALA A 645 -27.55 -34.39 -46.89
C ALA A 645 -28.46 -35.61 -46.59
N ASN A 646 -29.16 -36.06 -47.64
CA ASN A 646 -30.04 -37.24 -47.70
C ASN A 646 -29.52 -38.44 -46.88
N VAL A 647 -30.14 -38.72 -45.74
CA VAL A 647 -30.09 -40.02 -45.08
C VAL A 647 -31.50 -40.43 -44.71
N GLY A 648 -31.91 -41.63 -45.12
CA GLY A 648 -33.27 -42.16 -45.02
C GLY A 648 -33.75 -42.54 -43.60
N GLY A 649 -33.15 -41.97 -42.56
CA GLY A 649 -33.59 -42.12 -41.17
C GLY A 649 -34.24 -40.82 -40.70
N GLY A 650 -35.56 -40.83 -40.47
CA GLY A 650 -36.25 -39.68 -39.89
C GLY A 650 -35.83 -39.45 -38.45
N ILE A 651 -35.46 -38.22 -38.10
CA ILE A 651 -35.27 -37.82 -36.71
C ILE A 651 -36.62 -37.90 -36.00
N LYS A 652 -36.69 -38.72 -34.95
CA LYS A 652 -37.92 -38.96 -34.18
C LYS A 652 -37.85 -38.11 -32.92
N LEU A 653 -38.54 -36.97 -32.91
CA LEU A 653 -38.81 -36.21 -31.70
C LEU A 653 -39.81 -37.01 -30.87
N ILE A 654 -39.39 -37.62 -29.77
CA ILE A 654 -40.28 -38.36 -28.89
C ILE A 654 -40.55 -37.49 -27.65
N PRO A 655 -41.76 -36.93 -27.50
CA PRO A 655 -42.18 -36.43 -26.21
C PRO A 655 -42.33 -37.60 -25.24
N HIS A 656 -41.47 -37.67 -24.23
CA HIS A 656 -41.64 -38.59 -23.11
C HIS A 656 -42.74 -38.05 -22.18
N TYR A 657 -44.00 -38.26 -22.58
CA TYR A 657 -45.12 -38.32 -21.65
C TYR A 657 -45.39 -39.80 -21.36
N PHE A 658 -45.27 -40.22 -20.11
CA PHE A 658 -45.74 -41.54 -19.70
C PHE A 658 -47.26 -41.49 -19.42
N PRO A 659 -48.15 -42.11 -20.23
CA PRO A 659 -49.41 -42.64 -19.73
C PRO A 659 -49.22 -44.13 -19.40
N ALA A 660 -49.46 -44.51 -18.15
CA ALA A 660 -49.39 -45.90 -17.73
C ALA A 660 -50.45 -46.77 -18.44
N VAL A 661 -50.03 -47.81 -19.16
CA VAL A 661 -50.88 -48.94 -19.57
C VAL A 661 -50.13 -50.26 -19.36
N LEU A 662 -50.78 -51.17 -18.64
CA LEU A 662 -50.27 -52.48 -18.20
C LEU A 662 -50.48 -53.56 -19.28
N ILE A 663 -49.43 -54.32 -19.63
CA ILE A 663 -49.51 -55.62 -20.33
C ILE A 663 -48.83 -56.67 -19.45
N LEU A 664 -49.53 -57.78 -19.19
CA LEU A 664 -49.03 -58.89 -18.37
C LEU A 664 -48.35 -59.96 -19.24
N ILE A 665 -47.04 -60.16 -19.06
CA ILE A 665 -46.30 -61.35 -19.50
C ILE A 665 -45.65 -61.94 -18.24
N ALA A 666 -45.97 -63.19 -17.91
CA ALA A 666 -45.37 -63.89 -16.78
C ALA A 666 -44.01 -64.48 -17.21
N VAL A 667 -42.94 -63.92 -16.66
CA VAL A 667 -41.60 -64.50 -16.59
C VAL A 667 -41.36 -64.81 -15.12
N ASP A 668 -40.94 -66.03 -14.78
CA ASP A 668 -40.45 -66.32 -13.43
C ASP A 668 -39.16 -65.53 -13.23
N THR A 669 -39.22 -64.48 -12.40
CA THR A 669 -38.08 -63.62 -12.09
C THR A 669 -37.15 -64.33 -11.10
N VAL A 670 -35.85 -64.31 -11.41
CA VAL A 670 -34.82 -64.53 -10.41
C VAL A 670 -34.69 -63.21 -9.65
N ASN A 671 -34.86 -63.24 -8.34
CA ASN A 671 -34.75 -62.06 -7.49
C ASN A 671 -33.32 -61.48 -7.53
N HIS A 672 -33.16 -60.27 -8.00
CA HIS A 672 -31.94 -59.47 -7.92
C HIS A 672 -31.87 -58.80 -6.54
N PRO A 673 -30.68 -58.66 -5.93
CA PRO A 673 -30.55 -57.87 -4.73
C PRO A 673 -30.77 -56.38 -5.02
N PRO A 674 -31.22 -55.59 -4.02
CA PRO A 674 -31.35 -54.15 -4.16
C PRO A 674 -29.96 -53.50 -4.30
N VAL A 675 -29.92 -52.27 -4.80
CA VAL A 675 -28.70 -51.46 -4.92
C VAL A 675 -28.79 -50.29 -3.94
N ALA A 676 -27.87 -50.26 -2.98
CA ALA A 676 -27.73 -49.17 -2.02
C ALA A 676 -26.65 -48.18 -2.50
N VAL A 677 -26.96 -46.89 -2.53
CA VAL A 677 -26.09 -45.82 -3.00
C VAL A 677 -25.72 -44.91 -1.84
N ASN A 678 -24.44 -44.55 -1.72
CA ASN A 678 -23.97 -43.70 -0.62
C ASN A 678 -24.71 -42.35 -0.56
N ASP A 679 -24.99 -41.89 0.65
CA ASP A 679 -25.62 -40.61 0.92
C ASP A 679 -24.64 -39.58 1.48
N SER A 680 -25.04 -38.32 1.43
CA SER A 680 -24.38 -37.24 2.17
C SER A 680 -25.38 -36.47 3.03
N LEU A 681 -24.94 -36.09 4.22
CA LEU A 681 -25.73 -35.33 5.19
C LEU A 681 -24.92 -34.12 5.62
N PHE A 682 -25.52 -32.92 5.53
CA PHE A 682 -24.98 -31.70 6.10
C PHE A 682 -25.86 -31.27 7.26
N THR A 683 -25.24 -30.99 8.40
CA THR A 683 -25.92 -30.48 9.58
C THR A 683 -25.01 -29.50 10.31
N ASP A 684 -25.60 -28.65 11.13
CA ASP A 684 -24.85 -27.82 12.07
C ASP A 684 -24.56 -28.64 13.34
N GLU A 685 -23.51 -28.31 14.07
CA GLU A 685 -23.28 -28.93 15.38
C GLU A 685 -24.45 -28.66 16.33
N ASP A 686 -24.63 -29.56 17.31
CA ASP A 686 -25.76 -29.56 18.25
C ASP A 686 -27.17 -29.61 17.61
N THR A 687 -27.25 -29.90 16.30
CA THR A 687 -28.51 -29.92 15.56
C THR A 687 -28.83 -31.33 15.07
N ASP A 688 -29.93 -31.88 15.57
CA ASP A 688 -30.45 -33.20 15.18
C ASP A 688 -30.96 -33.18 13.73
N ASN A 689 -30.65 -34.22 12.96
CA ASN A 689 -31.01 -34.25 11.55
C ASN A 689 -31.64 -35.60 11.14
N LEU A 690 -32.69 -35.55 10.32
CA LEU A 690 -33.40 -36.71 9.79
C LEU A 690 -33.07 -36.88 8.31
N VAL A 691 -32.44 -38.00 7.97
CA VAL A 691 -32.07 -38.34 6.59
C VAL A 691 -32.90 -39.51 6.06
N ASN A 692 -33.52 -39.32 4.89
CA ASN A 692 -34.16 -40.40 4.14
C ASN A 692 -33.13 -40.99 3.17
N VAL A 693 -32.50 -42.08 3.60
CA VAL A 693 -31.38 -42.74 2.90
C VAL A 693 -31.84 -43.60 1.71
N LEU A 694 -33.14 -43.86 1.56
CA LEU A 694 -33.64 -44.67 0.43
C LEU A 694 -33.94 -43.85 -0.83
N ARG A 695 -33.62 -42.54 -0.88
CA ARG A 695 -34.05 -41.65 -1.96
C ARG A 695 -33.34 -41.93 -3.30
N ASN A 696 -32.10 -42.38 -3.23
CA ASN A 696 -31.20 -42.75 -4.32
C ASN A 696 -31.05 -44.27 -4.47
N ASP A 697 -31.65 -45.06 -3.58
CA ASP A 697 -31.62 -46.52 -3.60
C ASP A 697 -32.74 -47.09 -4.48
N TYR A 698 -32.49 -48.24 -5.10
CA TYR A 698 -33.50 -48.91 -5.92
C TYR A 698 -33.29 -50.41 -5.99
N ASP A 699 -34.34 -51.14 -6.31
CA ASP A 699 -34.30 -52.57 -6.63
C ASP A 699 -34.59 -52.76 -8.12
N VAL A 700 -33.79 -53.58 -8.80
CA VAL A 700 -33.88 -53.79 -10.26
C VAL A 700 -35.18 -54.50 -10.65
N ASP A 701 -35.74 -55.33 -9.76
CA ASP A 701 -37.02 -56.02 -9.97
C ASP A 701 -38.22 -55.16 -9.53
N GLY A 702 -37.96 -53.96 -8.98
CA GLY A 702 -38.99 -53.03 -8.51
C GLY A 702 -39.59 -53.42 -7.16
N ASP A 703 -38.92 -54.29 -6.40
CA ASP A 703 -39.37 -54.69 -5.07
C ASP A 703 -39.21 -53.56 -4.04
N SER A 704 -40.09 -53.55 -3.04
CA SER A 704 -40.05 -52.54 -1.98
C SER A 704 -38.81 -52.74 -1.11
N ILE A 705 -37.96 -51.72 -1.07
CA ILE A 705 -36.76 -51.69 -0.24
C ILE A 705 -37.04 -51.07 1.14
N SER A 706 -36.41 -51.62 2.17
CA SER A 706 -36.52 -51.14 3.56
C SER A 706 -35.19 -51.28 4.30
N ILE A 707 -34.93 -50.37 5.24
CA ILE A 707 -33.74 -50.42 6.10
C ILE A 707 -33.92 -51.54 7.13
N VAL A 708 -32.98 -52.48 7.14
CA VAL A 708 -32.98 -53.64 8.05
C VAL A 708 -31.82 -53.62 9.06
N GLY A 709 -30.94 -52.61 8.99
CA GLY A 709 -29.89 -52.37 9.97
C GLY A 709 -29.04 -51.15 9.66
N HIS A 710 -28.33 -50.65 10.66
CA HIS A 710 -27.36 -49.56 10.53
C HIS A 710 -26.20 -49.75 11.53
N SER A 711 -25.05 -49.13 11.25
CA SER A 711 -23.94 -49.06 12.20
C SER A 711 -24.14 -47.90 13.19
N THR A 712 -23.31 -47.88 14.23
CA THR A 712 -23.07 -46.65 15.01
C THR A 712 -22.09 -45.76 14.24
N SER A 713 -22.08 -44.46 14.53
CA SER A 713 -21.00 -43.57 14.11
C SER A 713 -20.05 -43.31 15.29
N ILE A 714 -18.90 -42.67 15.03
CA ILE A 714 -17.88 -42.42 16.07
C ILE A 714 -18.17 -41.12 16.81
N TYR A 715 -18.68 -40.10 16.10
CA TYR A 715 -18.86 -38.75 16.61
C TYR A 715 -20.33 -38.32 16.66
N GLY A 716 -21.26 -39.28 16.61
CA GLY A 716 -22.69 -39.07 16.72
C GLY A 716 -23.46 -40.34 17.07
N THR A 717 -24.77 -40.21 17.23
CA THR A 717 -25.69 -41.31 17.49
C THR A 717 -26.64 -41.46 16.31
N VAL A 718 -26.82 -42.69 15.81
CA VAL A 718 -27.73 -43.01 14.69
C VAL A 718 -28.91 -43.82 15.22
N ILE A 719 -30.13 -43.40 14.87
CA ILE A 719 -31.37 -44.10 15.25
C ILE A 719 -32.26 -44.26 14.02
N GLN A 720 -32.73 -45.48 13.76
CA GLN A 720 -33.75 -45.70 12.73
C GLN A 720 -35.12 -45.18 13.18
N ILE A 721 -35.71 -44.30 12.37
CA ILE A 721 -37.00 -43.63 12.66
C ILE A 721 -38.15 -44.26 11.85
N SER A 722 -37.85 -44.77 10.65
CA SER A 722 -38.81 -45.48 9.80
C SER A 722 -38.10 -46.51 8.93
N ASP A 723 -38.86 -47.23 8.10
CA ASP A 723 -38.31 -48.16 7.12
C ASP A 723 -37.44 -47.48 6.05
N SER A 724 -37.46 -46.14 5.96
CA SER A 724 -36.70 -45.36 4.97
C SER A 724 -35.80 -44.27 5.54
N SER A 725 -35.87 -43.97 6.84
CA SER A 725 -35.17 -42.82 7.41
C SER A 725 -34.41 -43.12 8.70
N LEU A 726 -33.22 -42.53 8.80
CA LEU A 726 -32.35 -42.55 9.97
C LEU A 726 -32.25 -41.12 10.52
N ALA A 727 -32.23 -40.98 11.85
CA ALA A 727 -31.88 -39.74 12.52
C ALA A 727 -30.43 -39.83 13.00
N TYR A 728 -29.67 -38.75 12.76
CA TYR A 728 -28.31 -38.57 13.21
C TYR A 728 -28.26 -37.42 14.22
N TYR A 729 -27.65 -37.68 15.38
CA TYR A 729 -27.44 -36.75 16.47
C TYR A 729 -25.93 -36.53 16.63
N PRO A 730 -25.35 -35.39 16.22
CA PRO A 730 -23.94 -35.10 16.47
C PRO A 730 -23.62 -35.17 17.98
N ALA A 731 -22.39 -35.55 18.34
CA ALA A 731 -21.92 -35.36 19.71
C ALA A 731 -21.84 -33.85 20.01
N PRO A 732 -22.08 -33.42 21.27
CA PRO A 732 -21.97 -32.02 21.64
C PRO A 732 -20.62 -31.43 21.25
N ASP A 733 -20.63 -30.21 20.70
CA ASP A 733 -19.43 -29.46 20.30
C ASP A 733 -18.55 -30.13 19.20
N PHE A 734 -19.08 -31.15 18.51
CA PHE A 734 -18.36 -31.81 17.42
C PHE A 734 -18.67 -31.16 16.07
N PHE A 735 -17.64 -30.62 15.43
CA PHE A 735 -17.64 -30.23 14.02
C PHE A 735 -16.57 -31.02 13.25
N GLY A 736 -16.86 -31.33 11.98
CA GLY A 736 -16.00 -32.15 11.13
C GLY A 736 -16.75 -33.27 10.42
N SER A 737 -16.01 -34.26 9.93
CA SER A 737 -16.58 -35.38 9.18
C SER A 737 -16.83 -36.59 10.07
N ASP A 738 -18.00 -37.20 9.90
CA ASP A 738 -18.39 -38.46 10.53
C ASP A 738 -19.03 -39.39 9.50
N THR A 739 -19.06 -40.70 9.77
CA THR A 739 -19.63 -41.67 8.84
C THR A 739 -20.34 -42.81 9.57
N PHE A 740 -21.39 -43.33 8.94
CA PHE A 740 -22.05 -44.57 9.36
C PHE A 740 -22.60 -45.30 8.13
N SER A 741 -22.89 -46.58 8.25
CA SER A 741 -23.48 -47.38 7.17
C SER A 741 -24.89 -47.87 7.50
N TYR A 742 -25.67 -48.16 6.47
CA TYR A 742 -27.00 -48.76 6.57
C TYR A 742 -27.16 -49.92 5.58
N ILE A 743 -28.05 -50.84 5.91
CA ILE A 743 -28.33 -52.06 5.15
C ILE A 743 -29.79 -52.04 4.73
N ILE A 744 -30.04 -52.23 3.44
CA ILE A 744 -31.39 -52.33 2.88
C ILE A 744 -31.74 -53.76 2.50
N SER A 745 -33.03 -54.11 2.49
CA SER A 745 -33.53 -55.38 2.00
C SER A 745 -34.79 -55.22 1.16
N ASP A 746 -34.90 -56.07 0.13
CA ASP A 746 -36.06 -56.24 -0.75
C ASP A 746 -37.18 -57.11 -0.14
N GLY A 747 -37.00 -57.66 1.07
CA GLY A 747 -37.94 -58.61 1.68
C GLY A 747 -38.04 -59.98 0.98
N ARG A 748 -37.28 -60.22 -0.10
CA ARG A 748 -37.23 -61.46 -0.88
C ARG A 748 -35.90 -62.20 -0.82
N GLY A 749 -34.93 -61.65 -0.10
CA GLY A 749 -33.68 -62.31 0.28
C GLY A 749 -32.44 -61.56 -0.18
N GLY A 750 -32.59 -60.51 -0.98
CA GLY A 750 -31.53 -59.59 -1.36
C GLY A 750 -31.30 -58.51 -0.29
N ARG A 751 -30.02 -58.15 -0.13
CA ARG A 751 -29.57 -57.07 0.74
C ARG A 751 -28.35 -56.38 0.16
N ASP A 752 -28.23 -55.08 0.42
CA ASP A 752 -27.06 -54.30 0.07
C ASP A 752 -26.76 -53.25 1.15
N THR A 753 -25.54 -52.69 1.16
CA THR A 753 -25.04 -51.78 2.20
C THR A 753 -24.43 -50.52 1.59
N ALA A 754 -24.84 -49.35 2.09
CA ALA A 754 -24.29 -48.06 1.71
C ALA A 754 -23.78 -47.26 2.92
N THR A 755 -22.97 -46.25 2.66
CA THR A 755 -22.36 -45.35 3.66
C THR A 755 -22.97 -43.97 3.55
N VAL A 756 -23.31 -43.38 4.69
CA VAL A 756 -23.68 -41.97 4.83
C VAL A 756 -22.44 -41.19 5.26
N TYR A 757 -22.06 -40.19 4.47
CA TYR A 757 -21.01 -39.23 4.80
C TYR A 757 -21.63 -37.99 5.44
N VAL A 758 -21.35 -37.75 6.71
CA VAL A 758 -21.87 -36.60 7.46
C VAL A 758 -20.81 -35.52 7.55
N THR A 759 -21.16 -34.29 7.19
CA THR A 759 -20.36 -33.09 7.46
C THR A 759 -21.10 -32.22 8.46
N VAL A 760 -20.49 -32.03 9.64
CA VAL A 760 -21.03 -31.19 10.71
C VAL A 760 -20.32 -29.84 10.67
N SER A 761 -21.07 -28.76 10.42
CA SER A 761 -20.55 -27.39 10.35
C SER A 761 -20.42 -26.80 11.75
N PRO A 762 -19.34 -26.05 12.04
CA PRO A 762 -19.20 -25.35 13.30
C PRO A 762 -20.22 -24.19 13.40
N VAL A 763 -20.81 -24.02 14.57
CA VAL A 763 -21.68 -22.91 14.96
C VAL A 763 -20.94 -22.10 16.02
N ASN A 764 -20.88 -20.78 15.85
CA ASN A 764 -20.06 -19.94 16.73
C ASN A 764 -20.50 -20.01 18.21
N ASP A 765 -19.62 -20.54 19.06
CA ASP A 765 -19.68 -20.54 20.51
C ASP A 765 -18.93 -19.36 21.13
N PRO A 766 -19.34 -18.89 22.32
CA PRO A 766 -18.57 -17.90 23.05
C PRO A 766 -17.26 -18.50 23.62
N PRO A 767 -16.15 -17.74 23.61
CA PRO A 767 -14.89 -18.22 24.18
C PRO A 767 -15.04 -18.43 25.70
N SER A 768 -14.53 -19.56 26.17
CA SER A 768 -14.53 -19.96 27.57
C SER A 768 -13.19 -19.63 28.25
N LEU A 769 -13.27 -19.35 29.55
CA LEU A 769 -12.12 -19.01 30.39
C LEU A 769 -12.01 -19.99 31.56
N ASP A 770 -10.92 -20.73 31.59
CA ASP A 770 -10.54 -21.57 32.72
C ASP A 770 -10.00 -20.73 33.88
N SER A 771 -10.01 -21.33 35.09
CA SER A 771 -9.50 -20.65 36.28
C SER A 771 -8.01 -20.33 36.15
N ILE A 772 -7.68 -19.03 36.09
CA ILE A 772 -6.29 -18.56 36.04
C ILE A 772 -5.68 -18.62 37.45
N PRO A 773 -4.51 -19.26 37.63
CA PRO A 773 -3.86 -19.29 38.94
C PRO A 773 -3.32 -17.92 39.34
N ASN A 774 -3.40 -17.60 40.63
CA ASN A 774 -2.74 -16.43 41.19
C ASN A 774 -1.22 -16.57 41.06
N VAL A 775 -0.55 -15.54 40.55
CA VAL A 775 0.91 -15.46 40.49
C VAL A 775 1.39 -14.44 41.51
N THR A 776 2.31 -14.85 42.38
CA THR A 776 3.04 -13.96 43.29
C THR A 776 4.48 -13.85 42.83
N PHE A 777 5.00 -12.64 42.76
CA PHE A 777 6.38 -12.34 42.39
C PHE A 777 6.95 -11.29 43.35
N SER A 778 8.28 -11.21 43.45
CA SER A 778 8.95 -10.18 44.25
C SER A 778 8.73 -8.80 43.62
N GLU A 779 8.77 -7.74 44.43
CA GLU A 779 8.51 -6.36 43.96
C GLU A 779 9.49 -5.88 42.88
N ASP A 780 10.65 -6.54 42.76
CA ASP A 780 11.69 -6.24 41.76
C ASP A 780 11.82 -7.31 40.65
N ASP A 781 10.87 -8.25 40.57
CA ASP A 781 10.88 -9.29 39.54
C ASP A 781 9.80 -9.08 38.47
N SER A 782 10.08 -9.57 37.26
CA SER A 782 9.09 -9.62 36.19
C SER A 782 8.38 -10.97 36.16
N ALA A 783 7.05 -10.97 36.28
CA ALA A 783 6.23 -12.17 36.10
C ALA A 783 5.78 -12.31 34.65
N LYS A 784 5.98 -13.50 34.08
CA LYS A 784 5.44 -13.89 32.77
C LYS A 784 4.36 -14.93 32.99
N LEU A 785 3.09 -14.56 32.76
CA LEU A 785 1.98 -15.50 32.77
C LEU A 785 1.57 -15.80 31.32
N LYS A 786 1.64 -17.08 30.95
CA LYS A 786 1.10 -17.54 29.67
C LYS A 786 -0.41 -17.73 29.84
N LEU A 787 -1.18 -16.84 29.23
CA LEU A 787 -2.65 -16.80 29.34
C LEU A 787 -3.35 -17.63 28.25
N ASN A 788 -2.67 -17.87 27.14
CA ASN A 788 -3.18 -18.64 26.00
C ASN A 788 -3.54 -20.10 26.34
N GLN A 789 -3.11 -20.62 27.49
CA GLN A 789 -3.45 -21.97 27.95
C GLN A 789 -4.71 -22.03 28.83
N TYR A 790 -5.36 -20.88 29.10
CA TYR A 790 -6.56 -20.80 29.94
C TYR A 790 -7.76 -20.24 29.20
N VAL A 791 -7.60 -19.86 27.93
CA VAL A 791 -8.70 -19.36 27.09
C VAL A 791 -8.88 -20.32 25.94
N PHE A 792 -10.10 -20.81 25.77
CA PHE A 792 -10.44 -21.81 24.78
C PHE A 792 -11.67 -21.36 24.03
N ASP A 793 -11.68 -21.61 22.74
CA ASP A 793 -12.82 -21.39 21.86
C ASP A 793 -13.06 -22.71 21.14
N VAL A 794 -14.29 -23.22 21.20
CA VAL A 794 -14.65 -24.54 20.68
C VAL A 794 -14.44 -24.59 19.17
N ASN A 795 -14.74 -23.50 18.46
CA ASN A 795 -14.68 -23.42 16.99
C ASN A 795 -13.31 -22.95 16.45
N ASN A 796 -12.31 -22.78 17.32
CA ASN A 796 -10.96 -22.28 16.99
C ASN A 796 -10.92 -20.85 16.41
N ASP A 797 -11.88 -20.00 16.78
CA ASP A 797 -11.87 -18.61 16.36
C ASP A 797 -10.72 -17.80 16.97
N THR A 798 -10.36 -16.69 16.30
CA THR A 798 -9.31 -15.79 16.80
C THR A 798 -9.78 -15.03 18.05
N ILE A 799 -9.28 -15.44 19.21
CA ILE A 799 -9.63 -14.81 20.50
C ILE A 799 -8.84 -13.51 20.72
N ASN A 800 -9.54 -12.37 20.70
CA ASN A 800 -8.98 -11.07 21.07
C ASN A 800 -9.19 -10.78 22.56
N MET A 801 -8.13 -10.92 23.36
CA MET A 801 -8.19 -10.62 24.79
C MET A 801 -7.97 -9.13 25.09
N LYS A 802 -8.89 -8.51 25.83
CA LYS A 802 -8.74 -7.16 26.38
C LYS A 802 -8.54 -7.22 27.88
N PHE A 803 -7.40 -6.70 28.35
CA PHE A 803 -7.09 -6.64 29.78
C PHE A 803 -7.50 -5.29 30.36
N THR A 804 -8.24 -5.34 31.47
CA THR A 804 -8.42 -4.20 32.37
C THR A 804 -7.60 -4.45 33.62
N ALA A 805 -6.54 -3.68 33.80
CA ALA A 805 -5.74 -3.71 35.01
C ALA A 805 -6.35 -2.73 36.04
N GLU A 806 -6.84 -3.27 37.16
CA GLU A 806 -7.13 -2.46 38.34
C GLU A 806 -5.97 -2.64 39.32
N VAL A 807 -5.19 -1.58 39.54
CA VAL A 807 -4.15 -1.59 40.56
C VAL A 807 -4.84 -1.52 41.91
N ILE A 808 -5.10 -2.68 42.51
CA ILE A 808 -5.39 -2.76 43.94
C ILE A 808 -4.07 -2.39 44.62
N SER A 809 -4.01 -1.17 45.17
CA SER A 809 -2.82 -0.55 45.78
C SER A 809 -1.89 -1.56 46.44
N ALA A 810 -0.60 -1.52 46.07
CA ALA A 810 0.46 -2.31 46.69
C ALA A 810 0.36 -2.21 48.22
N ARG A 811 -0.01 -3.31 48.86
CA ARG A 811 -0.08 -3.40 50.31
C ARG A 811 1.36 -3.56 50.80
N ALA A 812 1.99 -2.46 51.19
CA ALA A 812 3.22 -2.50 51.97
C ALA A 812 3.00 -3.45 53.16
N GLY A 813 3.79 -4.51 53.24
CA GLY A 813 3.65 -5.53 54.26
C GLY A 813 3.79 -4.94 55.65
N THR A 814 2.71 -5.00 56.45
CA THR A 814 2.82 -5.11 57.90
C THR A 814 1.71 -6.00 58.45
N SER A 815 2.12 -6.74 59.46
CA SER A 815 1.51 -7.84 60.20
C SER A 815 0.02 -7.71 60.59
N GLY A 816 -0.70 -8.83 60.44
CA GLY A 816 -1.66 -9.36 61.40
C GLY A 816 -2.88 -8.51 61.78
N ALA A 817 -4.04 -8.86 61.23
CA ALA A 817 -5.32 -9.03 61.95
C ALA A 817 -6.46 -9.19 60.93
N GLU A 818 -7.41 -10.06 61.28
CA GLU A 818 -8.68 -10.26 60.60
C GLU A 818 -9.38 -8.94 60.26
N GLN A 819 -9.98 -8.86 59.07
CA GLN A 819 -11.30 -8.23 58.96
C GLN A 819 -12.03 -8.72 57.70
N THR A 820 -12.95 -9.62 57.97
CA THR A 820 -14.21 -9.78 57.24
C THR A 820 -14.94 -8.44 57.14
N ARG A 821 -15.37 -8.05 55.94
CA ARG A 821 -16.77 -7.66 55.66
C ARG A 821 -16.99 -7.36 54.17
N ALA A 822 -18.06 -7.97 53.69
CA ALA A 822 -18.61 -7.91 52.36
C ALA A 822 -19.17 -6.51 52.01
N ASN A 823 -19.26 -6.23 50.71
CA ASN A 823 -20.43 -5.56 50.17
C ASN A 823 -20.84 -6.19 48.84
N LYS A 824 -22.13 -6.53 48.83
CA LYS A 824 -22.97 -7.21 47.83
C LYS A 824 -23.58 -6.14 46.92
N PHE A 825 -23.94 -6.47 45.66
CA PHE A 825 -25.09 -5.98 44.84
C PHE A 825 -24.82 -6.24 43.33
N PRO A 826 -25.84 -6.42 42.46
CA PRO A 826 -26.58 -7.68 42.27
C PRO A 826 -26.64 -8.15 40.81
N ALA A 827 -27.11 -9.39 40.64
CA ALA A 827 -27.42 -10.02 39.36
C ALA A 827 -28.58 -9.33 38.61
N GLY A 828 -28.48 -9.27 37.28
CA GLY A 828 -29.56 -8.89 36.38
C GLY A 828 -29.09 -8.69 34.94
N ASN A 829 -29.03 -9.76 34.14
CA ASN A 829 -29.95 -9.93 33.01
C ASN A 829 -29.66 -11.25 32.28
N ARG A 830 -30.73 -12.03 32.22
CA ARG A 830 -30.90 -13.35 31.65
C ARG A 830 -31.22 -13.18 30.16
N LEU A 831 -30.61 -14.02 29.33
CA LEU A 831 -30.93 -14.20 27.92
C LEU A 831 -32.36 -14.76 27.81
N GLU A 832 -33.20 -14.15 26.98
CA GLU A 832 -34.42 -14.78 26.48
C GLU A 832 -34.36 -14.81 24.95
N GLU A 833 -34.30 -16.04 24.46
CA GLU A 833 -34.54 -16.48 23.10
C GLU A 833 -36.05 -16.69 22.93
N THR A 834 -36.63 -16.28 21.79
CA THR A 834 -37.80 -16.90 21.15
C THR A 834 -38.16 -16.18 19.84
N ALA A 835 -38.32 -16.95 18.76
CA ALA A 835 -39.05 -16.62 17.53
C ALA A 835 -40.21 -17.64 17.39
N PRO A 836 -41.09 -17.62 16.35
CA PRO A 836 -41.70 -16.52 15.57
C PRO A 836 -43.25 -16.62 15.56
N SER A 837 -43.98 -15.69 14.92
CA SER A 837 -45.31 -16.00 14.37
C SER A 837 -45.71 -15.10 13.18
N GLN A 838 -46.30 -15.74 12.17
CA GLN A 838 -46.85 -15.17 10.94
C GLN A 838 -48.28 -14.62 11.11
N SER A 839 -48.66 -13.82 10.10
CA SER A 839 -49.98 -13.74 9.42
C SER A 839 -50.87 -12.53 9.72
N GLY A 840 -51.40 -11.96 8.63
CA GLY A 840 -52.71 -11.29 8.63
C GLY A 840 -52.79 -9.87 8.05
N GLU A 841 -52.71 -9.76 6.72
CA GLU A 841 -53.48 -8.88 5.83
C GLU A 841 -54.40 -7.78 6.41
N ASN A 842 -54.28 -6.53 5.90
CA ASN A 842 -55.19 -5.97 4.88
C ASN A 842 -55.04 -4.43 4.66
N ASP A 843 -55.04 -4.08 3.36
CA ASP A 843 -55.62 -2.88 2.71
C ASP A 843 -55.10 -1.44 2.96
N LEU A 844 -54.20 -1.01 2.06
CA LEU A 844 -54.34 0.03 1.00
C LEU A 844 -55.15 1.34 1.26
N PRO A 845 -54.95 2.41 0.44
CA PRO A 845 -53.79 3.30 0.33
C PRO A 845 -54.26 4.78 0.41
N PHE A 846 -53.38 5.79 0.28
CA PHE A 846 -53.63 6.98 -0.58
C PHE A 846 -52.53 8.05 -0.43
N SER A 847 -52.06 8.48 -1.60
CA SER A 847 -51.84 9.89 -1.97
C SER A 847 -50.52 10.60 -1.62
N ASN A 848 -49.60 10.51 -2.58
CA ASN A 848 -49.11 11.62 -3.42
C ASN A 848 -48.44 12.86 -2.80
N ARG A 849 -47.19 13.02 -3.25
CA ARG A 849 -46.60 14.17 -3.98
C ARG A 849 -45.91 15.33 -3.23
N HIS A 850 -44.64 15.45 -3.63
CA HIS A 850 -43.90 16.67 -4.05
C HIS A 850 -43.48 17.66 -2.96
N ARG A 851 -42.39 18.42 -3.07
CA ARG A 851 -41.11 18.46 -3.82
C ARG A 851 -40.50 19.82 -3.40
N ARG A 852 -39.15 19.94 -3.39
CA ARG A 852 -38.33 21.19 -3.33
C ARG A 852 -38.16 21.80 -1.93
N SER A 853 -36.97 21.91 -1.33
CA SER A 853 -35.66 22.51 -1.66
C SER A 853 -35.50 23.96 -1.22
N ALA A 854 -34.36 24.18 -0.53
CA ALA A 854 -33.50 25.37 -0.48
C ALA A 854 -33.69 26.41 0.65
N ASN A 855 -32.68 26.43 1.53
CA ASN A 855 -31.82 27.55 1.95
C ASN A 855 -32.45 28.93 2.24
N CYS A 856 -32.21 29.50 3.44
CA CYS A 856 -31.00 30.31 3.73
C CYS A 856 -31.06 31.03 5.11
N HIS A 857 -29.90 31.06 5.78
CA HIS A 857 -29.32 32.06 6.71
C HIS A 857 -30.10 32.69 7.89
N ARG A 858 -29.51 32.57 9.10
CA ARG A 858 -29.04 33.75 9.88
C ARG A 858 -28.01 33.42 10.97
N PHE A 859 -27.05 34.35 11.09
CA PHE A 859 -25.90 34.45 11.99
C PHE A 859 -26.23 34.55 13.49
N ALA A 860 -25.33 34.05 14.36
CA ALA A 860 -24.72 34.80 15.48
C ALA A 860 -23.66 33.97 16.27
N HIS A 861 -22.37 34.30 16.05
CA HIS A 861 -21.22 34.51 16.97
C HIS A 861 -21.03 33.79 18.36
N PRO A 862 -19.79 33.78 18.90
CA PRO A 862 -19.09 32.54 19.29
C PRO A 862 -18.87 32.39 20.80
N HIS A 863 -18.59 31.14 21.23
CA HIS A 863 -17.95 30.87 22.52
C HIS A 863 -16.65 30.08 22.33
N ARG A 864 -15.55 30.69 22.81
CA ARG A 864 -14.24 30.09 23.03
C ARG A 864 -14.35 28.99 24.08
N HIS A 865 -13.78 27.81 23.84
CA HIS A 865 -13.22 26.99 24.91
C HIS A 865 -11.92 26.32 24.44
N LEU A 866 -10.86 26.59 25.22
CA LEU A 866 -9.60 25.86 25.20
C LEU A 866 -9.86 24.38 25.49
N TYR A 867 -9.28 23.49 24.67
CA TYR A 867 -8.91 22.16 25.12
C TYR A 867 -7.47 21.85 24.71
N ARG A 868 -6.62 21.74 25.74
CA ARG A 868 -5.31 21.10 25.68
C ARG A 868 -5.53 19.62 25.35
N TYR A 869 -4.98 19.14 24.23
CA TYR A 869 -4.81 17.72 23.99
C TYR A 869 -3.42 17.29 24.46
N HIS A 870 -3.37 16.52 25.55
CA HIS A 870 -2.20 15.71 25.87
C HIS A 870 -2.26 14.43 25.03
N ARG A 871 -1.22 14.22 24.23
CA ARG A 871 -0.92 12.97 23.52
C ARG A 871 -0.68 11.85 24.53
N PHE A 872 -1.30 10.69 24.29
CA PHE A 872 -0.75 9.41 24.72
C PHE A 872 -0.18 8.71 23.50
N GLN A 873 1.14 8.51 23.53
CA GLN A 873 1.88 7.63 22.63
C GLN A 873 1.52 6.17 22.94
N ARG A 874 1.26 5.37 21.90
CA ARG A 874 1.38 3.92 21.95
C ARG A 874 2.71 3.54 21.32
N TYR A 875 3.48 2.72 22.04
CA TYR A 875 4.60 1.96 21.51
C TYR A 875 4.35 0.49 21.85
N PHE A 876 4.50 -0.33 20.80
CA PHE A 876 4.51 -1.80 20.72
C PHE A 876 3.24 -2.57 21.07
#